data_AF-A0A2W5X000-F1
#
_entry.id   AF-A0A2W5X000-F1
#
_cell.length_a   1.000
_cell.length_b   1.000
_cell.length_c   1.000
_cell.angle_alpha   90.00
_cell.angle_beta   90.00
_cell.angle_gamma   90.00
#
_symmetry.space_group_name_H-M   'P 1'
#
loop_
_entity.id
_entity.type
_entity.pdbx_description
1 polymer ?
#
loop_
_entity_poly.entity_id
_entity_poly.type
_entity_poly.pdbx_seq_one_letter_code
_entity_poly.pdbx_strand_id
1 'polypeptide(L)'
;MRTLPGLGRTPRLGRLRSPGRLRSLGGLRRSGGSGRPGRPAGLGRLLGRGLPGLGRSLRAQLSVGGVGAVVVTAVVVTTVGGWQVSTLAADAGQDVADLVRHDLEGTVDRSVALVDTQAMTVEERLATEVRVAQAILEASGPLSFGEPVEWAAASQLDGSQTTVELPALLLGGEPLGRNTAPDVASPVVDEVAAMLGSEATIFQRMNREGDMLRVATTVEDGQGRRAIGTYIPSQVAGGGANSVVAAALAGRTYYGIAPVLGEPYASAYVPLVVDEQVVGMMFVGTPQSEIDGPVRKAIAKSVVADSGYVTVVADDGSWVVPPPGGTDGLGNVAARLVTAGSQSVHSVELGVDLPDGPATVLAQRYKPWGWTVAAWVPDAELHAAEKELAAGARRLVWTQLGVGVLVALVVAAGVVWTSGRIVRRVQRLTGALRRVAGRDLSVDVRGEGADEIGVMGNALGEAIRAMRAALHQMRRGAEAARRTAERLSSSSGELEEAAGHTSASAQQAAASAGVVSDEVQAVTAAMTEMRTTIEAVARDVGDASEQAAQAVGVTTEAAEVAVRLRESSSQIASVLKVVTQIAAQTNLLALNATIEAARAGEAGKGFAVVAGEVKDLAQQTTTAIGEIGPVLEAVSRDATDVGRAIERLAEQIAAVDERQSSIAAVVEEQATTTSDVERNLLVAAGTSSEIAQSAALVARSAEQSQSGALEVRGAVDELTEVSEALHGEVEGFLLGVEAVLPRSEAAPESDSEAEAEPAEAEPAEVEDAGAAGPAVVHADDAAADDHALSHGTGGDGEDLRTDDATAELDAAADGAEDLLGAGGDGGPEPEAAEQADGAGAGPGTSQRDAQREAAQDAGHGAERDARDDGAEQGEDRDRPEA
;
A
#
# COMPACT_ATOMS: atom_id res chain seq x y z
N MET A 1 -18.77 2.56 -23.70
CA MET A 1 -20.09 2.94 -24.29
C MET A 1 -20.45 4.35 -23.82
N ARG A 2 -20.83 5.29 -24.72
CA ARG A 2 -22.19 5.90 -24.88
C ARG A 2 -22.79 6.58 -23.62
N THR A 3 -23.28 7.83 -23.62
CA THR A 3 -23.35 8.88 -24.68
C THR A 3 -23.64 10.30 -24.12
N LEU A 4 -23.28 11.35 -24.89
CA LEU A 4 -23.66 12.78 -24.72
C LEU A 4 -25.17 13.04 -25.01
N PRO A 5 -25.82 14.10 -24.45
CA PRO A 5 -25.71 15.51 -24.88
C PRO A 5 -25.77 16.55 -23.71
N GLY A 6 -25.71 17.89 -23.86
CA GLY A 6 -25.42 18.77 -25.01
C GLY A 6 -25.97 20.22 -24.85
N LEU A 7 -25.26 21.22 -25.38
CA LEU A 7 -25.68 22.62 -25.66
C LEU A 7 -26.22 23.54 -24.52
N GLY A 8 -25.27 24.13 -23.79
CA GLY A 8 -25.13 25.55 -23.37
C GLY A 8 -26.30 26.55 -23.24
N ARG A 9 -26.24 27.38 -22.18
CA ARG A 9 -26.76 28.76 -22.17
C ARG A 9 -26.11 29.65 -21.09
N THR A 10 -25.89 30.92 -21.43
CA THR A 10 -25.47 31.98 -20.48
C THR A 10 -26.61 32.42 -19.55
N PRO A 11 -26.38 32.65 -18.25
CA PRO A 11 -27.30 33.41 -17.41
C PRO A 11 -27.18 34.93 -17.67
N ARG A 12 -28.30 35.65 -17.51
CA ARG A 12 -28.38 37.12 -17.40
C ARG A 12 -28.97 37.46 -16.04
N LEU A 13 -28.58 38.59 -15.45
CA LEU A 13 -29.37 39.60 -14.70
C LEU A 13 -28.39 40.55 -13.96
N GLY A 14 -28.72 41.80 -13.60
CA GLY A 14 -29.95 42.55 -13.85
C GLY A 14 -29.80 44.06 -13.55
N ARG A 15 -30.46 44.90 -14.35
CA ARG A 15 -30.44 46.39 -14.35
C ARG A 15 -31.00 47.05 -13.08
N LEU A 16 -30.64 48.33 -12.85
CA LEU A 16 -31.39 49.50 -12.34
C LEU A 16 -30.48 50.74 -12.65
N ARG A 17 -30.81 52.00 -13.01
CA ARG A 17 -31.95 52.85 -13.49
C ARG A 17 -31.29 53.93 -14.42
N SER A 18 -31.81 54.58 -15.49
CA SER A 18 -33.10 55.22 -15.87
C SER A 18 -33.44 56.52 -15.09
N PRO A 19 -33.99 57.61 -15.69
CA PRO A 19 -34.76 57.67 -16.95
C PRO A 19 -34.39 58.84 -17.91
N GLY A 20 -35.10 58.96 -19.05
CA GLY A 20 -35.10 60.14 -19.92
C GLY A 20 -36.53 60.63 -20.25
N ARG A 21 -36.69 61.69 -21.06
CA ARG A 21 -38.00 62.13 -21.61
C ARG A 21 -37.89 62.94 -22.91
N LEU A 22 -38.96 62.89 -23.70
CA LEU A 22 -39.18 63.61 -24.96
C LEU A 22 -40.27 64.68 -24.81
N ARG A 23 -40.19 65.77 -25.59
CA ARG A 23 -41.25 66.62 -26.21
C ARG A 23 -40.54 67.87 -26.78
N SER A 24 -40.61 68.28 -28.05
CA SER A 24 -41.69 68.45 -29.05
C SER A 24 -42.49 69.75 -28.91
N LEU A 25 -42.22 70.72 -29.80
CA LEU A 25 -43.07 71.83 -30.31
C LEU A 25 -42.17 72.69 -31.23
N GLY A 26 -42.59 73.28 -32.36
CA GLY A 26 -43.83 73.08 -33.14
C GLY A 26 -44.45 74.38 -33.67
N GLY A 27 -43.99 74.95 -34.80
CA GLY A 27 -44.75 76.01 -35.49
C GLY A 27 -44.08 76.86 -36.57
N LEU A 28 -44.89 77.24 -37.58
CA LEU A 28 -44.89 78.51 -38.34
C LEU A 28 -43.81 78.84 -39.41
N ARG A 29 -43.96 78.18 -40.58
CA ARG A 29 -44.43 78.76 -41.87
C ARG A 29 -43.88 80.14 -42.37
N ARG A 30 -43.16 80.08 -43.50
CA ARG A 30 -42.87 81.11 -44.54
C ARG A 30 -43.44 82.55 -44.40
N SER A 31 -42.51 83.51 -44.35
CA SER A 31 -42.33 84.61 -45.34
C SER A 31 -40.84 85.02 -45.30
N GLY A 32 -40.23 85.76 -46.23
CA GLY A 32 -40.72 86.47 -47.40
C GLY A 32 -40.22 87.92 -47.42
N GLY A 33 -38.90 88.14 -47.60
CA GLY A 33 -38.30 89.48 -47.58
C GLY A 33 -36.85 89.51 -48.07
N SER A 34 -36.47 90.59 -48.76
CA SER A 34 -35.16 90.77 -49.42
C SER A 34 -34.12 91.44 -48.52
N GLY A 35 -32.86 90.97 -48.55
CA GLY A 35 -31.74 91.64 -47.87
C GLY A 35 -30.35 91.20 -48.33
N ARG A 36 -29.70 91.99 -49.20
CA ARG A 36 -28.23 92.18 -49.20
C ARG A 36 -27.93 93.20 -48.08
N PRO A 37 -26.84 93.08 -47.30
CA PRO A 37 -25.45 92.94 -47.77
C PRO A 37 -24.72 91.74 -47.12
N GLY A 38 -23.40 91.50 -47.25
CA GLY A 38 -22.34 92.16 -48.02
C GLY A 38 -21.03 91.36 -47.93
N ARG A 39 -20.09 91.55 -48.88
CA ARG A 39 -18.77 90.89 -48.86
C ARG A 39 -17.77 91.69 -48.02
N PRO A 40 -16.94 91.00 -47.23
CA PRO A 40 -15.49 90.95 -47.41
C PRO A 40 -15.13 89.60 -48.08
N ALA A 41 -14.37 89.48 -49.18
CA ALA A 41 -13.35 90.33 -49.78
C ALA A 41 -12.10 90.50 -48.89
N GLY A 42 -11.00 89.83 -49.26
CA GLY A 42 -9.65 90.14 -48.74
C GLY A 42 -8.89 89.04 -48.01
N LEU A 43 -8.67 87.86 -48.62
CA LEU A 43 -7.51 87.00 -48.25
C LEU A 43 -7.00 86.08 -49.38
N GLY A 44 -7.75 85.90 -50.47
CA GLY A 44 -7.24 85.33 -51.72
C GLY A 44 -6.34 86.29 -52.50
N ARG A 45 -5.19 86.71 -51.95
CA ARG A 45 -4.10 87.46 -52.63
C ARG A 45 -2.85 87.60 -51.73
N LEU A 46 -1.98 86.59 -51.69
CA LEU A 46 -0.56 86.77 -51.28
C LEU A 46 0.41 85.67 -51.75
N LEU A 47 -0.07 84.47 -52.11
CA LEU A 47 0.74 83.45 -52.79
C LEU A 47 0.65 83.60 -54.32
N GLY A 48 1.09 84.76 -54.82
CA GLY A 48 0.82 85.23 -56.18
C GLY A 48 1.94 86.01 -56.86
N ARG A 49 3.20 85.69 -56.55
CA ARG A 49 4.39 86.10 -57.34
C ARG A 49 5.30 84.89 -57.49
N GLY A 50 5.68 84.56 -58.72
CA GLY A 50 6.43 83.34 -59.03
C GLY A 50 7.93 83.45 -58.75
N LEU A 51 8.51 82.37 -58.26
CA LEU A 51 9.95 82.10 -58.40
C LEU A 51 10.15 81.34 -59.73
N PRO A 52 10.99 81.84 -60.66
CA PRO A 52 11.16 81.22 -61.97
C PRO A 52 12.15 80.06 -61.95
N GLY A 53 11.79 78.94 -62.58
CA GLY A 53 12.73 77.98 -63.16
C GLY A 53 13.46 77.03 -62.20
N LEU A 54 12.80 75.94 -61.81
CA LEU A 54 13.45 74.69 -61.37
C LEU A 54 12.73 73.48 -62.01
N GLY A 55 13.50 72.48 -62.44
CA GLY A 55 13.06 71.48 -63.42
C GLY A 55 12.23 70.31 -62.87
N ARG A 56 11.46 69.67 -63.76
CA ARG A 56 10.70 68.43 -63.49
C ARG A 56 11.62 67.25 -63.14
N SER A 57 11.88 67.04 -61.87
CA SER A 57 12.47 65.79 -61.36
C SER A 57 11.94 65.47 -59.96
N LEU A 58 11.74 64.18 -59.66
CA LEU A 58 11.20 63.72 -58.36
C LEU A 58 11.97 64.31 -57.16
N ARG A 59 13.29 64.45 -57.29
CA ARG A 59 14.20 65.00 -56.26
C ARG A 59 13.79 66.40 -55.79
N ALA A 60 13.30 67.26 -56.68
CA ALA A 60 12.92 68.63 -56.35
C ALA A 60 11.54 68.75 -55.69
N GLN A 61 10.64 67.79 -55.92
CA GLN A 61 9.32 67.76 -55.28
C GLN A 61 9.38 67.07 -53.91
N LEU A 62 10.23 66.04 -53.76
CA LEU A 62 10.45 65.33 -52.50
C LEU A 62 11.11 66.20 -51.43
N SER A 63 12.07 67.07 -51.79
CA SER A 63 12.80 67.89 -50.81
C SER A 63 11.94 68.95 -50.12
N VAL A 64 11.16 69.72 -50.90
CA VAL A 64 10.32 70.81 -50.36
C VAL A 64 9.14 70.26 -49.56
N GLY A 65 8.51 69.17 -50.03
CA GLY A 65 7.45 68.48 -49.28
C GLY A 65 7.97 67.77 -48.02
N GLY A 66 9.10 67.07 -48.14
CA GLY A 66 9.69 66.28 -47.06
C GLY A 66 10.12 67.11 -45.87
N VAL A 67 10.88 68.19 -46.07
CA VAL A 67 11.35 69.05 -44.96
C VAL A 67 10.18 69.72 -44.23
N GLY A 68 9.16 70.18 -44.97
CA GLY A 68 7.95 70.76 -44.37
C GLY A 68 7.14 69.75 -43.55
N ALA A 69 6.98 68.52 -44.05
CA ALA A 69 6.30 67.45 -43.34
C ALA A 69 7.07 67.04 -42.07
N VAL A 70 8.38 66.77 -42.17
CA VAL A 70 9.21 66.26 -41.08
C VAL A 70 9.21 67.18 -39.86
N VAL A 71 9.24 68.50 -40.03
CA VAL A 71 9.18 69.44 -38.88
C VAL A 71 7.83 69.37 -38.17
N VAL A 72 6.71 69.28 -38.91
CA VAL A 72 5.37 69.14 -38.31
C VAL A 72 5.20 67.77 -37.65
N THR A 73 5.64 66.70 -38.32
CA THR A 73 5.63 65.34 -37.76
C THR A 73 6.48 65.23 -36.51
N ALA A 74 7.66 65.87 -36.45
CA ALA A 74 8.50 65.86 -35.24
C ALA A 74 7.79 66.48 -34.03
N VAL A 75 7.16 67.66 -34.19
CA VAL A 75 6.40 68.30 -33.10
C VAL A 75 5.23 67.42 -32.65
N VAL A 76 4.50 66.80 -33.58
CA VAL A 76 3.41 65.87 -33.25
C VAL A 76 3.94 64.62 -32.54
N VAL A 77 5.01 63.99 -33.03
CA VAL A 77 5.59 62.77 -32.48
C VAL A 77 6.23 63.00 -31.11
N THR A 78 6.89 64.14 -30.86
CA THR A 78 7.39 64.47 -29.51
C THR A 78 6.23 64.75 -28.54
N THR A 79 5.13 65.37 -28.99
CA THR A 79 3.97 65.64 -28.13
C THR A 79 3.18 64.37 -27.81
N VAL A 80 2.85 63.58 -28.84
CA VAL A 80 2.14 62.30 -28.70
C VAL A 80 3.03 61.27 -28.00
N GLY A 81 4.33 61.22 -28.32
CA GLY A 81 5.29 60.32 -27.68
C GLY A 81 5.54 60.66 -26.22
N GLY A 82 5.61 61.94 -25.86
CA GLY A 82 5.67 62.36 -24.45
C GLY A 82 4.42 61.95 -23.68
N TRP A 83 3.24 62.15 -24.25
CA TRP A 83 1.97 61.71 -23.67
C TRP A 83 1.88 60.18 -23.56
N GLN A 84 2.20 59.46 -24.63
CA GLN A 84 2.16 57.99 -24.71
C GLN A 84 3.18 57.32 -23.78
N VAL A 85 4.39 57.89 -23.61
CA VAL A 85 5.37 57.40 -22.63
C VAL A 85 4.91 57.72 -21.21
N SER A 86 4.25 58.86 -20.97
CA SER A 86 3.68 59.16 -19.65
C SER A 86 2.46 58.31 -19.27
N THR A 87 1.70 57.81 -20.26
CA THR A 87 0.64 56.82 -20.00
C THR A 87 1.24 55.42 -19.86
N LEU A 88 2.10 54.94 -20.78
CA LEU A 88 2.74 53.63 -20.63
C LEU A 88 3.53 53.48 -19.31
N ALA A 89 4.15 54.55 -18.80
CA ALA A 89 4.86 54.50 -17.52
C ALA A 89 3.93 54.50 -16.29
N ALA A 90 2.67 54.92 -16.45
CA ALA A 90 1.62 54.77 -15.43
C ALA A 90 0.96 53.39 -15.56
N ASP A 91 0.53 53.03 -16.77
CA ASP A 91 -0.09 51.73 -17.09
C ASP A 91 0.82 50.57 -16.64
N ALA A 92 2.12 50.59 -17.00
CA ALA A 92 3.09 49.59 -16.57
C ALA A 92 3.46 49.65 -15.07
N GLY A 93 3.23 50.78 -14.41
CA GLY A 93 3.33 50.89 -12.95
C GLY A 93 2.18 50.15 -12.27
N GLN A 94 0.97 50.30 -12.80
CA GLN A 94 -0.21 49.57 -12.34
C GLN A 94 -0.11 48.07 -12.66
N ASP A 95 0.32 47.69 -13.86
CA ASP A 95 0.53 46.26 -14.24
C ASP A 95 1.51 45.56 -13.28
N VAL A 96 2.58 46.23 -12.85
CA VAL A 96 3.54 45.68 -11.87
C VAL A 96 2.94 45.61 -10.46
N ALA A 97 2.22 46.65 -10.03
CA ALA A 97 1.57 46.64 -8.71
C ALA A 97 0.48 45.56 -8.61
N ASP A 98 -0.28 45.32 -9.67
CA ASP A 98 -1.28 44.25 -9.73
C ASP A 98 -0.65 42.86 -9.88
N LEU A 99 0.51 42.73 -10.54
CA LEU A 99 1.29 41.49 -10.54
C LEU A 99 1.82 41.13 -9.14
N VAL A 100 2.33 42.11 -8.38
CA VAL A 100 2.76 41.92 -6.98
C VAL A 100 1.57 41.59 -6.07
N ARG A 101 0.41 42.24 -6.28
CA ARG A 101 -0.84 41.87 -5.58
C ARG A 101 -1.29 40.43 -5.89
N HIS A 102 -1.13 39.98 -7.14
CA HIS A 102 -1.47 38.61 -7.53
C HIS A 102 -0.48 37.56 -6.96
N ASP A 103 0.81 37.87 -6.81
CA ASP A 103 1.75 36.96 -6.12
C ASP A 103 1.53 36.97 -4.59
N LEU A 104 1.11 38.09 -4.01
CA LEU A 104 0.59 38.15 -2.63
C LEU A 104 -0.63 37.22 -2.46
N GLU A 105 -1.66 37.35 -3.30
CA GLU A 105 -2.87 36.49 -3.26
C GLU A 105 -2.49 35.01 -3.40
N GLY A 106 -1.73 34.68 -4.45
CA GLY A 106 -1.26 33.32 -4.70
C GLY A 106 -0.33 32.77 -3.63
N THR A 107 0.34 33.60 -2.81
CA THR A 107 1.17 33.14 -1.69
C THR A 107 0.35 32.93 -0.41
N VAL A 108 -0.69 33.72 -0.16
CA VAL A 108 -1.65 33.44 0.91
C VAL A 108 -2.38 32.12 0.61
N ASP A 109 -2.95 31.96 -0.59
CA ASP A 109 -3.67 30.73 -0.98
C ASP A 109 -2.76 29.49 -0.91
N ARG A 110 -1.52 29.56 -1.42
CA ARG A 110 -0.53 28.46 -1.29
C ARG A 110 -0.22 28.13 0.17
N SER A 111 -0.11 29.14 1.03
CA SER A 111 0.21 28.96 2.45
C SER A 111 -0.97 28.39 3.23
N VAL A 112 -2.20 28.82 2.94
CA VAL A 112 -3.42 28.26 3.54
C VAL A 112 -3.68 26.84 3.05
N ALA A 113 -3.46 26.54 1.77
CA ALA A 113 -3.54 25.17 1.25
C ALA A 113 -2.50 24.22 1.88
N LEU A 114 -1.31 24.73 2.24
CA LEU A 114 -0.30 23.96 2.98
C LEU A 114 -0.73 23.65 4.42
N VAL A 115 -1.37 24.60 5.11
CA VAL A 115 -1.99 24.37 6.43
C VAL A 115 -3.15 23.37 6.32
N ASP A 116 -4.01 23.52 5.31
CA ASP A 116 -5.17 22.65 5.06
C ASP A 116 -4.75 21.20 4.78
N THR A 117 -3.71 21.01 3.94
CA THR A 117 -3.15 19.68 3.65
C THR A 117 -2.66 18.97 4.92
N GLN A 118 -2.00 19.68 5.83
CA GLN A 118 -1.54 19.10 7.10
C GLN A 118 -2.68 18.92 8.11
N ALA A 119 -3.66 19.81 8.15
CA ALA A 119 -4.88 19.60 8.94
C ALA A 119 -5.61 18.31 8.54
N MET A 120 -5.75 18.06 7.22
CA MET A 120 -6.30 16.80 6.70
C MET A 120 -5.44 15.58 7.08
N THR A 121 -4.11 15.67 6.94
CA THR A 121 -3.18 14.57 7.30
C THR A 121 -3.29 14.22 8.79
N VAL A 122 -3.45 15.23 9.65
CA VAL A 122 -3.62 15.06 11.10
C VAL A 122 -5.00 14.50 11.46
N GLU A 123 -6.07 14.92 10.77
CA GLU A 123 -7.41 14.36 10.97
C GLU A 123 -7.51 12.89 10.52
N GLU A 124 -6.87 12.52 9.41
CA GLU A 124 -6.79 11.12 8.95
C GLU A 124 -5.93 10.23 9.87
N ARG A 125 -4.83 10.78 10.41
CA ARG A 125 -4.04 10.13 11.47
C ARG A 125 -4.91 9.90 12.72
N LEU A 126 -5.56 10.93 13.25
CA LEU A 126 -6.45 10.84 14.42
C LEU A 126 -7.62 9.86 14.20
N ALA A 127 -8.21 9.82 13.01
CA ALA A 127 -9.27 8.85 12.67
C ALA A 127 -8.76 7.40 12.61
N THR A 128 -7.44 7.19 12.45
CA THR A 128 -6.80 5.87 12.50
C THR A 128 -6.44 5.50 13.93
N GLU A 129 -5.88 6.43 14.70
CA GLU A 129 -5.63 6.30 16.14
C GLU A 129 -6.91 5.98 16.92
N VAL A 130 -8.02 6.65 16.61
CA VAL A 130 -9.36 6.36 17.15
C VAL A 130 -9.76 4.90 16.93
N ARG A 131 -9.58 4.36 15.73
CA ARG A 131 -9.98 2.98 15.39
C ARG A 131 -9.16 1.95 16.17
N VAL A 132 -7.86 2.19 16.33
CA VAL A 132 -6.98 1.32 17.14
C VAL A 132 -7.34 1.43 18.62
N ALA A 133 -7.56 2.64 19.15
CA ALA A 133 -7.96 2.84 20.53
C ALA A 133 -9.32 2.18 20.86
N GLN A 134 -10.28 2.23 19.93
CA GLN A 134 -11.54 1.49 20.06
C GLN A 134 -11.32 -0.03 20.07
N ALA A 135 -10.47 -0.56 19.19
CA ALA A 135 -10.16 -1.99 19.15
C ALA A 135 -9.47 -2.48 20.45
N ILE A 136 -8.56 -1.69 21.03
CA ILE A 136 -7.94 -1.99 22.33
C ILE A 136 -8.97 -1.98 23.46
N LEU A 137 -9.89 -1.00 23.45
CA LEU A 137 -10.98 -0.91 24.41
C LEU A 137 -11.96 -2.09 24.32
N GLU A 138 -12.31 -2.51 23.10
CA GLU A 138 -13.18 -3.68 22.85
C GLU A 138 -12.49 -5.00 23.23
N ALA A 139 -11.20 -5.17 22.90
CA ALA A 139 -10.40 -6.33 23.29
C ALA A 139 -10.23 -6.46 24.82
N SER A 140 -10.24 -5.33 25.54
CA SER A 140 -10.20 -5.28 27.00
C SER A 140 -11.52 -5.65 27.69
N GLY A 141 -12.58 -5.94 26.91
CA GLY A 141 -13.88 -6.40 27.41
C GLY A 141 -14.88 -5.27 27.71
N PRO A 142 -16.11 -5.63 28.13
CA PRO A 142 -17.21 -4.68 28.21
C PRO A 142 -17.02 -3.63 29.32
N LEU A 143 -17.42 -2.39 29.02
CA LEU A 143 -17.61 -1.33 30.02
C LEU A 143 -18.78 -1.68 30.94
N SER A 144 -18.58 -1.55 32.24
CA SER A 144 -19.60 -1.83 33.26
C SER A 144 -19.41 -0.97 34.52
N PHE A 145 -20.29 -1.11 35.51
CA PHE A 145 -20.37 -0.24 36.68
C PHE A 145 -20.20 -1.02 37.99
N GLY A 146 -19.22 -0.60 38.81
CA GLY A 146 -18.97 -1.10 40.15
C GLY A 146 -19.59 -0.23 41.25
N GLU A 147 -19.09 -0.39 42.48
CA GLU A 147 -19.55 0.41 43.63
C GLU A 147 -19.29 1.93 43.43
N PRO A 148 -20.09 2.81 44.05
CA PRO A 148 -19.88 4.26 43.97
C PRO A 148 -18.56 4.72 44.60
N VAL A 149 -17.94 5.70 43.94
CA VAL A 149 -16.67 6.32 44.33
C VAL A 149 -16.82 7.84 44.36
N GLU A 150 -16.37 8.46 45.45
CA GLU A 150 -16.30 9.91 45.59
C GLU A 150 -15.11 10.49 44.81
N TRP A 151 -15.38 11.55 44.05
CA TRP A 151 -14.42 12.34 43.29
C TRP A 151 -14.48 13.81 43.68
N ALA A 152 -13.31 14.42 43.91
CA ALA A 152 -13.15 15.87 43.92
C ALA A 152 -12.95 16.35 42.47
N ALA A 153 -14.04 16.76 41.83
CA ALA A 153 -14.09 17.15 40.43
C ALA A 153 -13.70 18.63 40.26
N ALA A 154 -12.60 18.91 39.55
CA ALA A 154 -12.11 20.26 39.26
C ALA A 154 -12.39 20.67 37.81
N SER A 155 -13.05 21.80 37.60
CA SER A 155 -13.34 22.36 36.28
C SER A 155 -12.05 22.73 35.55
N GLN A 156 -11.85 22.21 34.33
CA GLN A 156 -10.73 22.59 33.47
C GLN A 156 -10.84 24.04 32.94
N LEU A 157 -11.96 24.72 33.17
CA LEU A 157 -12.30 26.00 32.55
C LEU A 157 -12.16 27.20 33.51
N ASP A 158 -12.34 26.98 34.82
CA ASP A 158 -12.19 28.01 35.87
C ASP A 158 -11.55 27.51 37.18
N GLY A 159 -11.16 26.23 37.26
CA GLY A 159 -10.58 25.62 38.47
C GLY A 159 -11.56 25.41 39.62
N SER A 160 -12.87 25.66 39.43
CA SER A 160 -13.89 25.44 40.46
C SER A 160 -13.97 23.95 40.85
N GLN A 161 -14.06 23.67 42.14
CA GLN A 161 -14.15 22.30 42.67
C GLN A 161 -15.57 21.96 43.12
N THR A 162 -16.01 20.75 42.81
CA THR A 162 -17.25 20.15 43.32
C THR A 162 -17.01 18.69 43.71
N THR A 163 -17.71 18.18 44.72
CA THR A 163 -17.70 16.75 45.06
C THR A 163 -18.79 16.05 44.27
N VAL A 164 -18.46 14.93 43.63
CA VAL A 164 -19.44 14.07 42.93
C VAL A 164 -19.21 12.59 43.29
N GLU A 165 -20.30 11.86 43.45
CA GLU A 165 -20.31 10.41 43.68
C GLU A 165 -20.75 9.72 42.39
N LEU A 166 -19.91 8.85 41.82
CA LEU A 166 -20.15 8.17 40.55
C LEU A 166 -19.86 6.67 40.69
N PRO A 167 -20.61 5.76 40.03
CA PRO A 167 -20.28 4.35 40.00
C PRO A 167 -18.90 4.15 39.38
N ALA A 168 -18.04 3.33 39.99
CA ALA A 168 -16.72 3.02 39.43
C ALA A 168 -16.85 2.47 38.01
N LEU A 169 -16.16 3.07 37.05
CA LEU A 169 -16.11 2.56 35.69
C LEU A 169 -15.16 1.35 35.64
N LEU A 170 -15.73 0.20 35.27
CA LEU A 170 -15.04 -1.07 35.13
C LEU A 170 -14.89 -1.41 33.64
N LEU A 171 -13.82 -2.10 33.29
CA LEU A 171 -13.54 -2.59 31.94
C LEU A 171 -13.11 -4.06 32.04
N GLY A 172 -13.82 -4.97 31.36
CA GLY A 172 -13.62 -6.41 31.51
C GLY A 172 -13.96 -6.96 32.90
N GLY A 173 -14.42 -6.10 33.82
CA GLY A 173 -14.66 -6.40 35.25
C GLY A 173 -13.66 -5.73 36.21
N GLU A 174 -12.50 -5.28 35.72
CA GLU A 174 -11.48 -4.59 36.52
C GLU A 174 -11.71 -3.06 36.55
N PRO A 175 -11.45 -2.38 37.68
CA PRO A 175 -11.61 -0.93 37.76
C PRO A 175 -10.45 -0.19 37.06
N LEU A 176 -10.75 0.90 36.35
CA LEU A 176 -9.74 1.76 35.71
C LEU A 176 -8.74 2.44 36.69
N GLY A 177 -8.95 2.27 38.00
CA GLY A 177 -8.11 2.84 39.05
C GLY A 177 -8.38 4.32 39.34
N ARG A 178 -7.53 4.89 40.20
CA ARG A 178 -7.44 6.35 40.46
C ARG A 178 -5.97 6.74 40.48
N ASN A 179 -5.28 6.37 39.41
CA ASN A 179 -3.84 6.45 39.28
C ASN A 179 -3.43 7.90 38.99
N THR A 180 -2.80 8.55 39.97
CA THR A 180 -2.25 9.91 39.83
C THR A 180 -0.77 9.90 39.45
N ALA A 181 -0.07 8.78 39.62
CA ALA A 181 1.36 8.68 39.36
C ALA A 181 1.61 8.12 37.93
N PRO A 182 2.50 8.73 37.12
CA PRO A 182 2.76 8.27 35.75
C PRO A 182 3.30 6.83 35.66
N ASP A 183 4.07 6.39 36.66
CA ASP A 183 4.66 5.05 36.74
C ASP A 183 3.65 3.93 37.07
N VAL A 184 2.43 4.27 37.50
CA VAL A 184 1.36 3.31 37.76
C VAL A 184 0.48 3.16 36.52
N ALA A 185 0.62 2.00 35.86
CA ALA A 185 -0.16 1.64 34.68
C ALA A 185 -1.68 1.67 34.94
N SER A 186 -2.38 2.30 34.01
CA SER A 186 -3.82 2.57 34.01
C SER A 186 -4.44 1.84 32.82
N PRO A 187 -5.43 0.95 33.04
CA PRO A 187 -5.97 0.08 31.99
C PRO A 187 -6.40 0.84 30.73
N VAL A 188 -6.09 0.26 29.56
CA VAL A 188 -6.25 0.80 28.20
C VAL A 188 -5.49 2.09 27.91
N VAL A 189 -5.57 3.15 28.73
CA VAL A 189 -5.00 4.46 28.34
C VAL A 189 -3.49 4.42 28.12
N ASP A 190 -2.73 3.67 28.92
CA ASP A 190 -1.29 3.52 28.70
C ASP A 190 -0.93 2.58 27.54
N GLU A 191 -1.79 1.60 27.24
CA GLU A 191 -1.62 0.69 26.10
C GLU A 191 -1.88 1.43 24.78
N VAL A 192 -2.97 2.21 24.73
CA VAL A 192 -3.29 3.12 23.62
C VAL A 192 -2.16 4.12 23.39
N ALA A 193 -1.64 4.74 24.45
CA ALA A 193 -0.53 5.69 24.31
C ALA A 193 0.78 5.01 23.86
N ALA A 194 1.09 3.82 24.38
CA ALA A 194 2.27 3.06 23.98
C ALA A 194 2.21 2.56 22.52
N MET A 195 1.03 2.21 22.02
CA MET A 195 0.84 1.77 20.63
C MET A 195 0.77 2.92 19.62
N LEU A 196 0.30 4.11 20.03
CA LEU A 196 0.00 5.22 19.10
C LEU A 196 0.95 6.41 19.19
N GLY A 197 1.68 6.58 20.31
CA GLY A 197 2.51 7.76 20.54
C GLY A 197 1.70 9.06 20.72
N SER A 198 0.43 8.94 21.11
CA SER A 198 -0.51 10.04 21.37
C SER A 198 -1.14 9.86 22.75
N GLU A 199 -1.48 10.96 23.42
CA GLU A 199 -2.07 10.91 24.76
C GLU A 199 -3.48 10.33 24.71
N ALA A 200 -3.81 9.48 25.68
CA ALA A 200 -5.10 8.81 25.79
C ALA A 200 -5.80 9.15 27.11
N THR A 201 -7.14 9.16 27.11
CA THR A 201 -7.94 9.47 28.30
C THR A 201 -9.33 8.87 28.22
N ILE A 202 -9.81 8.31 29.33
CA ILE A 202 -11.23 7.95 29.51
C ILE A 202 -11.88 8.99 30.42
N PHE A 203 -12.97 9.58 29.92
CA PHE A 203 -13.88 10.43 30.68
C PHE A 203 -15.20 9.71 30.97
N GLN A 204 -15.75 9.89 32.16
CA GLN A 204 -17.08 9.43 32.59
C GLN A 204 -18.02 10.63 32.73
N ARG A 205 -19.27 10.50 32.27
CA ARG A 205 -20.30 11.55 32.38
C ARG A 205 -20.73 11.71 33.84
N MET A 206 -20.51 12.90 34.41
CA MET A 206 -20.76 13.15 35.84
C MET A 206 -22.15 13.70 36.16
N ASN A 207 -22.91 14.22 35.19
CA ASN A 207 -24.26 14.75 35.43
C ASN A 207 -25.17 14.70 34.18
N ARG A 208 -26.43 15.14 34.36
CA ARG A 208 -27.43 15.18 33.28
C ARG A 208 -27.12 16.22 32.20
N GLU A 209 -26.54 17.37 32.59
CA GLU A 209 -26.16 18.46 31.67
C GLU A 209 -25.07 18.00 30.69
N GLY A 210 -24.26 17.02 31.10
CA GLY A 210 -23.37 16.25 30.24
C GLY A 210 -21.89 16.49 30.50
N ASP A 211 -21.54 17.10 31.62
CA ASP A 211 -20.15 17.33 32.02
C ASP A 211 -19.39 15.99 32.10
N MET A 212 -18.12 16.00 31.69
CA MET A 212 -17.30 14.81 31.48
C MET A 212 -16.06 14.83 32.40
N LEU A 213 -16.05 13.96 33.42
CA LEU A 213 -14.98 13.83 34.40
C LEU A 213 -13.88 12.88 33.93
N ARG A 214 -12.62 13.30 33.96
CA ARG A 214 -11.45 12.50 33.61
C ARG A 214 -11.18 11.44 34.69
N VAL A 215 -11.41 10.16 34.37
CA VAL A 215 -11.27 9.06 35.34
C VAL A 215 -9.97 8.28 35.18
N ALA A 216 -9.46 8.10 33.95
CA ALA A 216 -8.14 7.54 33.65
C ALA A 216 -7.49 8.33 32.51
N THR A 217 -6.18 8.56 32.55
CA THR A 217 -5.49 9.48 31.63
C THR A 217 -3.99 9.21 31.58
N THR A 218 -3.36 9.48 30.44
CA THR A 218 -1.90 9.67 30.34
C THR A 218 -1.50 11.15 30.49
N VAL A 219 -2.45 12.07 30.31
CA VAL A 219 -2.23 13.52 30.37
C VAL A 219 -1.75 13.95 31.75
N GLU A 220 -0.59 14.58 31.83
CA GLU A 220 -0.04 15.09 33.09
C GLU A 220 -0.56 16.49 33.46
N ASP A 221 -0.54 16.80 34.76
CA ASP A 221 -0.74 18.14 35.29
C ASP A 221 0.60 18.90 35.39
N GLY A 222 0.53 20.21 35.67
CA GLY A 222 1.72 21.05 35.90
C GLY A 222 2.55 20.69 37.15
N GLN A 223 2.36 19.50 37.74
CA GLN A 223 3.18 18.92 38.80
C GLN A 223 3.78 17.55 38.42
N GLY A 224 3.60 17.08 37.17
CA GLY A 224 4.11 15.79 36.69
C GLY A 224 3.27 14.59 37.17
N ARG A 225 1.94 14.74 37.19
CA ARG A 225 1.01 13.71 37.70
C ARG A 225 -0.17 13.55 36.75
N ARG A 226 -0.65 12.32 36.54
CA ARG A 226 -1.85 12.03 35.74
C ARG A 226 -3.04 12.87 36.22
N ALA A 227 -3.56 13.74 35.36
CA ALA A 227 -4.49 14.82 35.69
C ALA A 227 -5.96 14.37 35.90
N ILE A 228 -6.18 13.20 36.49
CA ILE A 228 -7.50 12.66 36.82
C ILE A 228 -8.26 13.54 37.81
N GLY A 229 -9.59 13.43 37.84
CA GLY A 229 -10.45 14.29 38.66
C GLY A 229 -10.66 15.70 38.09
N THR A 230 -10.06 16.03 36.94
CA THR A 230 -10.43 17.25 36.20
C THR A 230 -11.62 16.96 35.27
N TYR A 231 -12.51 17.93 35.01
CA TYR A 231 -13.67 17.73 34.15
C TYR A 231 -13.83 18.80 33.06
N ILE A 232 -14.35 18.36 31.91
CA ILE A 232 -14.75 19.21 30.79
C ILE A 232 -16.24 19.55 30.97
N PRO A 233 -16.60 20.83 31.20
CA PRO A 233 -18.00 21.22 31.30
C PRO A 233 -18.70 21.23 29.94
N SER A 234 -20.00 20.95 29.98
CA SER A 234 -20.96 20.99 28.87
C SER A 234 -21.17 22.39 28.26
N GLN A 235 -20.71 23.44 28.94
CA GLN A 235 -20.82 24.84 28.51
C GLN A 235 -19.47 25.55 28.58
N VAL A 236 -19.26 26.56 27.71
CA VAL A 236 -18.03 27.38 27.66
C VAL A 236 -18.21 28.72 28.39
N ALA A 237 -17.11 29.33 28.86
CA ALA A 237 -17.11 30.58 29.63
C ALA A 237 -17.84 31.77 28.97
N GLY A 238 -17.97 31.79 27.64
CA GLY A 238 -18.71 32.83 26.91
C GLY A 238 -20.23 32.64 26.86
N GLY A 239 -20.74 31.49 27.34
CA GLY A 239 -22.13 31.06 27.16
C GLY A 239 -22.34 30.36 25.81
N GLY A 240 -22.70 29.08 25.85
CA GLY A 240 -22.86 28.23 24.67
C GLY A 240 -22.43 26.79 24.98
N ALA A 241 -22.92 25.83 24.21
CA ALA A 241 -22.56 24.42 24.37
C ALA A 241 -21.09 24.18 23.98
N ASN A 242 -20.38 23.37 24.78
CA ASN A 242 -19.05 22.90 24.46
C ASN A 242 -19.13 21.92 23.27
N SER A 243 -18.37 22.19 22.20
CA SER A 243 -18.40 21.43 20.95
C SER A 243 -17.99 19.96 21.10
N VAL A 244 -17.05 19.67 21.99
CA VAL A 244 -16.61 18.29 22.30
C VAL A 244 -17.74 17.52 22.96
N VAL A 245 -18.28 18.06 24.06
CA VAL A 245 -19.38 17.44 24.82
C VAL A 245 -20.64 17.29 23.97
N ALA A 246 -20.98 18.31 23.17
CA ALA A 246 -22.14 18.29 22.27
C ALA A 246 -22.00 17.30 21.11
N ALA A 247 -20.78 16.94 20.69
CA ALA A 247 -20.56 15.86 19.73
C ALA A 247 -20.72 14.48 20.39
N ALA A 248 -20.05 14.26 21.54
CA ALA A 248 -20.11 13.01 22.28
C ALA A 248 -21.55 12.66 22.71
N LEU A 249 -22.30 13.61 23.30
CA LEU A 249 -23.72 13.43 23.67
C LEU A 249 -24.64 13.17 22.48
N ALA A 250 -24.23 13.55 21.27
CA ALA A 250 -24.95 13.28 20.03
C ALA A 250 -24.52 11.96 19.35
N GLY A 251 -23.73 11.12 20.04
CA GLY A 251 -23.25 9.84 19.51
C GLY A 251 -22.26 9.97 18.36
N ARG A 252 -21.53 11.09 18.25
CA ARG A 252 -20.58 11.34 17.17
C ARG A 252 -19.19 11.64 17.71
N THR A 253 -18.17 11.06 17.08
CA THR A 253 -16.78 11.42 17.33
C THR A 253 -16.54 12.89 16.98
N TYR A 254 -15.93 13.63 17.89
CA TYR A 254 -15.37 14.96 17.61
C TYR A 254 -13.97 14.80 17.01
N TYR A 255 -13.63 15.60 16.00
CA TYR A 255 -12.27 15.86 15.57
C TYR A 255 -12.02 17.38 15.51
N GLY A 256 -10.83 17.83 15.91
CA GLY A 256 -10.43 19.24 15.83
C GLY A 256 -9.45 19.67 16.92
N ILE A 257 -9.12 20.97 16.96
CA ILE A 257 -8.30 21.54 18.05
C ILE A 257 -9.18 21.76 19.28
N ALA A 258 -8.83 21.11 20.40
CA ALA A 258 -9.48 21.28 21.69
C ALA A 258 -8.46 21.66 22.78
N PRO A 259 -8.84 22.48 23.77
CA PRO A 259 -7.97 22.80 24.90
C PRO A 259 -7.95 21.66 25.92
N VAL A 260 -6.75 21.14 26.21
CA VAL A 260 -6.49 20.12 27.22
C VAL A 260 -5.67 20.79 28.33
N LEU A 261 -6.27 20.98 29.50
CA LEU A 261 -5.69 21.70 30.65
C LEU A 261 -5.20 23.16 30.38
N GLY A 262 -5.50 23.71 29.20
CA GLY A 262 -5.07 25.04 28.75
C GLY A 262 -4.19 25.03 27.51
N GLU A 263 -3.64 23.86 27.13
CA GLU A 263 -2.83 23.70 25.92
C GLU A 263 -3.68 23.19 24.73
N PRO A 264 -3.41 23.62 23.49
CA PRO A 264 -4.16 23.18 22.31
C PRO A 264 -3.67 21.82 21.80
N TYR A 265 -4.57 20.84 21.72
CA TYR A 265 -4.29 19.50 21.20
C TYR A 265 -5.09 19.26 19.93
N ALA A 266 -4.45 18.66 18.92
CA ALA A 266 -5.17 18.01 17.84
C ALA A 266 -5.83 16.75 18.44
N SER A 267 -7.16 16.78 18.53
CA SER A 267 -7.92 15.93 19.43
C SER A 267 -9.02 15.17 18.71
N ALA A 268 -9.16 13.89 19.05
CA ALA A 268 -10.35 13.11 18.79
C ALA A 268 -11.06 12.77 20.11
N TYR A 269 -12.39 12.89 20.17
CA TYR A 269 -13.19 12.42 21.31
C TYR A 269 -14.31 11.49 20.82
N VAL A 270 -14.21 10.21 21.18
CA VAL A 270 -15.11 9.12 20.81
C VAL A 270 -16.15 8.93 21.92
N PRO A 271 -17.47 8.89 21.65
CA PRO A 271 -18.47 8.61 22.68
C PRO A 271 -18.36 7.18 23.20
N LEU A 272 -18.43 6.99 24.53
CA LEU A 272 -18.53 5.68 25.17
C LEU A 272 -19.99 5.40 25.49
N VAL A 273 -20.50 4.25 25.02
CA VAL A 273 -21.92 3.89 25.05
C VAL A 273 -22.13 2.57 25.78
N VAL A 274 -23.08 2.56 26.72
CA VAL A 274 -23.59 1.35 27.40
C VAL A 274 -25.11 1.47 27.44
N ASP A 275 -25.84 0.39 27.13
CA ASP A 275 -27.31 0.36 27.06
C ASP A 275 -27.93 1.53 26.25
N GLU A 276 -27.37 1.78 25.04
CA GLU A 276 -27.69 2.90 24.15
C GLU A 276 -27.50 4.32 24.75
N GLN A 277 -26.95 4.44 25.96
CA GLN A 277 -26.68 5.73 26.61
C GLN A 277 -25.22 6.12 26.52
N VAL A 278 -24.95 7.39 26.20
CA VAL A 278 -23.59 7.97 26.30
C VAL A 278 -23.23 8.15 27.77
N VAL A 279 -22.39 7.25 28.27
CA VAL A 279 -21.90 7.16 29.66
C VAL A 279 -20.56 7.87 29.87
N GLY A 280 -19.87 8.22 28.78
CA GLY A 280 -18.56 8.86 28.83
C GLY A 280 -18.03 9.18 27.43
N MET A 281 -16.73 9.47 27.34
CA MET A 281 -16.01 9.60 26.09
C MET A 281 -14.53 9.24 26.25
N MET A 282 -13.95 8.63 25.23
CA MET A 282 -12.51 8.38 25.14
C MET A 282 -11.87 9.48 24.28
N PHE A 283 -10.78 10.06 24.76
CA PHE A 283 -9.95 11.01 24.04
C PHE A 283 -8.68 10.31 23.57
N VAL A 284 -8.26 10.65 22.35
CA VAL A 284 -6.89 10.45 21.85
C VAL A 284 -6.44 11.77 21.22
N GLY A 285 -5.21 12.22 21.47
CA GLY A 285 -4.72 13.46 20.89
C GLY A 285 -3.23 13.69 21.04
N THR A 286 -2.72 14.66 20.28
CA THR A 286 -1.30 15.05 20.27
C THR A 286 -1.19 16.58 20.45
N PRO A 287 -0.19 17.10 21.18
CA PRO A 287 0.00 18.55 21.31
C PRO A 287 0.12 19.22 19.93
N GLN A 288 -0.59 20.33 19.69
CA GLN A 288 -0.54 21.02 18.40
C GLN A 288 0.88 21.48 18.04
N SER A 289 1.69 21.81 19.05
CA SER A 289 3.11 22.21 18.96
C SER A 289 4.03 21.15 18.36
N GLU A 290 3.72 19.86 18.51
CA GLU A 290 4.52 18.76 17.94
C GLU A 290 4.18 18.55 16.46
N ILE A 291 2.89 18.68 16.14
CA ILE A 291 2.34 18.56 14.79
C ILE A 291 2.77 19.72 13.89
N ASP A 292 2.73 20.95 14.41
CA ASP A 292 2.71 22.15 13.57
C ASP A 292 4.11 22.71 13.22
N GLY A 293 5.16 22.24 13.90
CA GLY A 293 6.55 22.69 13.71
C GLY A 293 7.05 22.66 12.26
N PRO A 294 6.83 21.58 11.47
CA PRO A 294 7.18 21.53 10.05
C PRO A 294 6.45 22.59 9.21
N VAL A 295 5.16 22.82 9.49
CA VAL A 295 4.32 23.84 8.82
C VAL A 295 4.82 25.24 9.14
N ARG A 296 5.04 25.55 10.42
CA ARG A 296 5.63 26.84 10.85
C ARG A 296 6.95 27.12 10.13
N LYS A 297 7.83 26.10 10.04
CA LYS A 297 9.16 26.18 9.40
C LYS A 297 9.10 26.30 7.88
N ALA A 298 8.04 25.80 7.24
CA ALA A 298 7.80 25.99 5.81
C ALA A 298 7.29 27.42 5.53
N ILE A 299 6.28 27.88 6.27
CA ILE A 299 5.68 29.22 6.10
C ILE A 299 6.71 30.32 6.42
N ALA A 300 7.50 30.17 7.49
CA ALA A 300 8.56 31.11 7.88
C ALA A 300 9.70 31.25 6.85
N LYS A 301 9.77 30.37 5.84
CA LYS A 301 10.71 30.45 4.71
C LYS A 301 10.08 31.02 3.43
N SER A 302 8.79 31.31 3.43
CA SER A 302 8.10 31.86 2.26
C SER A 302 8.41 33.34 2.12
N VAL A 303 9.09 33.69 1.02
CA VAL A 303 9.39 35.06 0.59
C VAL A 303 8.36 35.46 -0.48
N VAL A 304 7.91 36.71 -0.44
CA VAL A 304 7.00 37.32 -1.43
C VAL A 304 7.77 38.42 -2.16
N ALA A 305 7.77 38.41 -3.49
CA ALA A 305 8.63 39.28 -4.29
C ALA A 305 10.11 39.27 -3.81
N ASP A 306 10.78 40.41 -3.62
CA ASP A 306 12.19 40.49 -3.23
C ASP A 306 12.40 40.61 -1.70
N SER A 307 11.47 41.22 -0.94
CA SER A 307 11.63 41.44 0.51
C SER A 307 10.41 41.11 1.40
N GLY A 308 9.30 40.69 0.79
CA GLY A 308 8.09 40.29 1.51
C GLY A 308 8.19 38.93 2.20
N TYR A 309 7.27 38.65 3.12
CA TYR A 309 7.29 37.45 3.98
C TYR A 309 5.87 37.00 4.37
N VAL A 310 5.76 35.80 4.98
CA VAL A 310 4.49 35.26 5.49
C VAL A 310 4.55 35.03 7.00
N THR A 311 3.47 35.38 7.70
CA THR A 311 3.26 35.18 9.14
C THR A 311 1.99 34.39 9.42
N VAL A 312 1.87 33.85 10.62
CA VAL A 312 0.63 33.21 11.10
C VAL A 312 0.31 33.72 12.51
N VAL A 313 -0.95 34.05 12.74
CA VAL A 313 -1.49 34.53 14.02
C VAL A 313 -2.64 33.62 14.44
N ALA A 314 -2.66 33.11 15.67
CA ALA A 314 -3.79 32.33 16.18
C ALA A 314 -4.94 33.23 16.67
N ASP A 315 -6.14 32.67 16.82
CA ASP A 315 -7.35 33.39 17.20
C ASP A 315 -7.28 34.12 18.56
N ASP A 316 -6.36 33.72 19.44
CA ASP A 316 -6.07 34.39 20.72
C ASP A 316 -5.20 35.66 20.56
N GLY A 317 -4.63 35.88 19.36
CA GLY A 317 -3.71 36.96 19.04
C GLY A 317 -2.23 36.61 19.21
N SER A 318 -1.88 35.35 19.54
CA SER A 318 -0.50 34.90 19.61
C SER A 318 0.13 34.69 18.22
N TRP A 319 1.45 34.90 18.11
CA TRP A 319 2.17 34.71 16.85
C TRP A 319 2.63 33.26 16.70
N VAL A 320 1.99 32.54 15.79
CA VAL A 320 2.31 31.14 15.42
C VAL A 320 3.58 31.12 14.56
N VAL A 321 3.67 32.04 13.59
CA VAL A 321 4.89 32.38 12.85
C VAL A 321 5.06 33.90 12.94
N PRO A 322 6.02 34.41 13.73
CA PRO A 322 6.26 35.85 13.86
C PRO A 322 6.99 36.41 12.62
N PRO A 323 6.86 37.71 12.34
CA PRO A 323 7.58 38.35 11.24
C PRO A 323 9.09 38.42 11.48
N PRO A 324 9.90 38.47 10.40
CA PRO A 324 11.35 38.66 10.50
C PRO A 324 11.66 40.01 11.15
N GLY A 325 12.53 40.00 12.16
CA GLY A 325 12.80 41.15 13.04
C GLY A 325 12.07 41.10 14.40
N GLY A 326 11.07 40.22 14.55
CA GLY A 326 10.33 40.04 15.80
C GLY A 326 9.05 40.89 15.89
N THR A 327 8.41 40.89 17.05
CA THR A 327 7.07 41.46 17.24
C THR A 327 7.06 42.92 17.73
N ASP A 328 8.23 43.51 17.94
CA ASP A 328 8.36 44.85 18.51
C ASP A 328 7.82 45.94 17.56
N GLY A 329 7.01 46.85 18.11
CA GLY A 329 6.34 47.90 17.35
C GLY A 329 5.00 47.52 16.72
N LEU A 330 4.64 46.23 16.64
CA LEU A 330 3.42 45.76 15.94
C LEU A 330 2.09 46.04 16.68
N GLY A 331 2.12 46.55 17.91
CA GLY A 331 0.94 47.07 18.61
C GLY A 331 -0.26 46.11 18.65
N ASN A 332 -1.36 46.48 17.99
CA ASN A 332 -2.58 45.66 17.92
C ASN A 332 -2.75 44.89 16.59
N VAL A 333 -1.71 44.80 15.76
CA VAL A 333 -1.82 44.28 14.39
C VAL A 333 -2.22 42.80 14.36
N ALA A 334 -1.76 41.97 15.29
CA ALA A 334 -2.21 40.57 15.42
C ALA A 334 -3.75 40.46 15.50
N ALA A 335 -4.38 41.22 16.40
CA ALA A 335 -5.83 41.27 16.54
C ALA A 335 -6.53 41.87 15.29
N ARG A 336 -5.90 42.84 14.60
CA ARG A 336 -6.42 43.37 13.33
C ARG A 336 -6.42 42.30 12.23
N LEU A 337 -5.37 41.48 12.14
CA LEU A 337 -5.25 40.39 11.15
C LEU A 337 -6.32 39.33 11.38
N VAL A 338 -6.44 38.80 12.61
CA VAL A 338 -7.51 37.85 12.97
C VAL A 338 -8.90 38.43 12.67
N THR A 339 -9.13 39.72 12.97
CA THR A 339 -10.38 40.41 12.66
C THR A 339 -10.62 40.55 11.15
N ALA A 340 -9.58 40.79 10.35
CA ALA A 340 -9.69 40.94 8.89
C ALA A 340 -9.91 39.59 8.19
N GLY A 341 -9.05 38.60 8.46
CA GLY A 341 -9.17 37.25 7.90
C GLY A 341 -10.47 36.54 8.27
N SER A 342 -11.13 36.95 9.36
CA SER A 342 -12.47 36.45 9.75
C SER A 342 -13.64 36.99 8.93
N GLN A 343 -13.44 38.01 8.07
CA GLN A 343 -14.54 38.67 7.34
C GLN A 343 -14.87 38.01 5.99
N SER A 344 -14.00 37.12 5.49
CA SER A 344 -14.11 36.51 4.17
C SER A 344 -13.51 35.10 4.18
N VAL A 345 -13.89 34.29 3.20
CA VAL A 345 -13.22 33.00 2.90
C VAL A 345 -11.98 33.21 2.00
N HIS A 346 -11.90 34.37 1.33
CA HIS A 346 -10.78 34.79 0.49
C HIS A 346 -9.92 35.80 1.26
N SER A 347 -8.68 36.01 0.83
CA SER A 347 -7.77 37.03 1.38
C SER A 347 -8.39 38.45 1.45
N VAL A 348 -8.08 39.18 2.52
CA VAL A 348 -8.51 40.56 2.75
C VAL A 348 -7.29 41.48 2.81
N GLU A 349 -7.29 42.55 2.01
CA GLU A 349 -6.21 43.55 1.96
C GLU A 349 -6.28 44.53 3.14
N LEU A 350 -5.14 44.73 3.80
CA LEU A 350 -4.98 45.55 5.00
C LEU A 350 -3.66 46.33 4.94
N GLY A 351 -3.74 47.66 4.98
CA GLY A 351 -2.54 48.51 5.17
C GLY A 351 -2.07 48.49 6.63
N VAL A 352 -0.76 48.30 6.84
CA VAL A 352 -0.12 48.29 8.16
C VAL A 352 1.13 49.16 8.15
N ASP A 353 1.20 50.14 9.06
CA ASP A 353 2.42 50.91 9.32
C ASP A 353 3.43 50.03 10.10
N LEU A 354 4.55 49.66 9.47
CA LEU A 354 5.71 49.03 10.13
C LEU A 354 6.75 50.10 10.52
N PRO A 355 7.71 49.79 11.42
CA PRO A 355 8.77 50.73 11.81
C PRO A 355 9.60 51.29 10.64
N ASP A 356 9.82 50.46 9.61
CA ASP A 356 10.62 50.82 8.41
C ASP A 356 9.79 51.41 7.26
N GLY A 357 8.45 51.45 7.39
CA GLY A 357 7.53 52.02 6.40
C GLY A 357 6.16 51.33 6.37
N PRO A 358 5.17 51.89 5.64
CA PRO A 358 3.90 51.19 5.45
C PRO A 358 4.07 49.95 4.56
N ALA A 359 3.26 48.94 4.82
CA ALA A 359 3.23 47.68 4.11
C ALA A 359 1.78 47.25 3.81
N THR A 360 1.62 46.60 2.66
CA THR A 360 0.37 46.01 2.21
C THR A 360 0.36 44.54 2.62
N VAL A 361 -0.73 44.13 3.28
CA VAL A 361 -0.87 42.79 3.86
C VAL A 361 -2.14 42.14 3.35
N LEU A 362 -2.05 40.89 2.90
CA LEU A 362 -3.23 40.06 2.60
C LEU A 362 -3.39 39.00 3.68
N ALA A 363 -4.57 38.92 4.30
CA ALA A 363 -4.84 37.98 5.41
C ALA A 363 -6.07 37.09 5.13
N GLN A 364 -5.97 35.79 5.42
CA GLN A 364 -7.01 34.78 5.25
C GLN A 364 -7.04 33.85 6.47
N ARG A 365 -8.23 33.53 7.00
CA ARG A 365 -8.38 32.69 8.21
C ARG A 365 -8.68 31.24 7.86
N TYR A 366 -7.76 30.36 8.21
CA TYR A 366 -7.95 28.91 8.22
C TYR A 366 -8.67 28.48 9.52
N LYS A 367 -9.98 28.26 9.40
CA LYS A 367 -10.88 28.02 10.53
C LYS A 367 -10.55 26.77 11.37
N PRO A 368 -10.24 25.57 10.81
CA PRO A 368 -10.08 24.36 11.61
C PRO A 368 -8.99 24.39 12.69
N TRP A 369 -7.90 25.13 12.46
CA TRP A 369 -6.83 25.33 13.45
C TRP A 369 -6.90 26.69 14.17
N GLY A 370 -7.90 27.53 13.87
CA GLY A 370 -8.00 28.88 14.43
C GLY A 370 -6.84 29.79 14.04
N TRP A 371 -6.32 29.65 12.82
CA TRP A 371 -5.13 30.34 12.34
C TRP A 371 -5.48 31.38 11.29
N THR A 372 -4.85 32.55 11.34
CA THR A 372 -4.88 33.56 10.28
C THR A 372 -3.50 33.65 9.65
N VAL A 373 -3.41 33.24 8.38
CA VAL A 373 -2.21 33.37 7.56
C VAL A 373 -2.21 34.75 6.93
N ALA A 374 -1.07 35.44 6.95
CA ALA A 374 -0.94 36.77 6.37
C ALA A 374 0.39 36.93 5.61
N ALA A 375 0.32 37.37 4.36
CA ALA A 375 1.47 37.66 3.50
C ALA A 375 1.66 39.18 3.39
N TRP A 376 2.92 39.64 3.40
CA TRP A 376 3.30 41.04 3.57
C TRP A 376 4.28 41.47 2.47
N VAL A 377 4.08 42.65 1.89
CA VAL A 377 5.07 43.34 1.05
C VAL A 377 5.15 44.81 1.47
N PRO A 378 6.35 45.40 1.66
CA PRO A 378 6.49 46.83 1.93
C PRO A 378 6.00 47.69 0.76
N ASP A 379 5.25 48.76 1.03
CA ASP A 379 4.76 49.69 -0.02
C ASP A 379 5.92 50.39 -0.76
N ALA A 380 7.09 50.43 -0.13
CA ALA A 380 8.33 50.89 -0.75
C ALA A 380 8.71 50.08 -2.00
N GLU A 381 8.40 48.78 -2.02
CA GLU A 381 8.69 47.81 -3.09
C GLU A 381 7.63 47.89 -4.20
N LEU A 382 6.34 47.89 -3.83
CA LEU A 382 5.21 48.18 -4.73
C LEU A 382 5.43 49.48 -5.53
N HIS A 383 5.92 50.54 -4.87
CA HIS A 383 6.23 51.82 -5.49
C HIS A 383 7.71 51.97 -5.91
N ALA A 384 8.53 50.91 -5.94
CA ALA A 384 9.91 50.98 -6.42
C ALA A 384 9.94 51.08 -7.95
N ALA A 385 9.21 50.19 -8.62
CA ALA A 385 9.09 50.15 -10.08
C ALA A 385 8.58 51.48 -10.65
N GLU A 386 7.53 52.06 -10.08
CA GLU A 386 6.99 53.37 -10.51
C GLU A 386 8.03 54.50 -10.46
N LYS A 387 8.89 54.52 -9.42
CA LYS A 387 9.92 55.56 -9.25
C LYS A 387 11.03 55.44 -10.29
N GLU A 388 11.47 54.22 -10.60
CA GLU A 388 12.45 53.96 -11.67
C GLU A 388 11.86 54.27 -13.06
N LEU A 389 10.63 53.80 -13.34
CA LEU A 389 9.90 54.06 -14.59
C LEU A 389 9.67 55.56 -14.82
N ALA A 390 9.25 56.31 -13.80
CA ALA A 390 9.07 57.76 -13.89
C ALA A 390 10.40 58.51 -14.14
N ALA A 391 11.50 58.07 -13.52
CA ALA A 391 12.83 58.61 -13.78
C ALA A 391 13.29 58.33 -15.23
N GLY A 392 13.04 57.11 -15.73
CA GLY A 392 13.29 56.72 -17.12
C GLY A 392 12.49 57.56 -18.12
N ALA A 393 11.17 57.65 -17.94
CA ALA A 393 10.26 58.43 -18.78
C ALA A 393 10.70 59.91 -18.89
N ARG A 394 11.05 60.54 -17.76
CA ARG A 394 11.52 61.94 -17.75
C ARG A 394 12.84 62.12 -18.51
N ARG A 395 13.74 61.13 -18.47
CA ARG A 395 15.00 61.11 -19.22
C ARG A 395 14.78 60.94 -20.72
N LEU A 396 13.81 60.10 -21.11
CA LEU A 396 13.42 59.84 -22.51
C LEU A 396 12.82 61.07 -23.20
N VAL A 397 11.99 61.86 -22.52
CA VAL A 397 11.41 63.09 -23.10
C VAL A 397 12.49 64.12 -23.46
N TRP A 398 13.51 64.29 -22.60
CA TRP A 398 14.63 65.21 -22.89
C TRP A 398 15.54 64.72 -24.03
N THR A 399 15.78 63.41 -24.16
CA THR A 399 16.54 62.88 -25.30
C THR A 399 15.76 62.96 -26.60
N GLN A 400 14.45 62.68 -26.60
CA GLN A 400 13.59 62.86 -27.78
C GLN A 400 13.62 64.29 -28.33
N LEU A 401 13.60 65.30 -27.46
CA LEU A 401 13.61 66.71 -27.86
C LEU A 401 14.96 67.10 -28.50
N GLY A 402 16.08 66.56 -28.00
CA GLY A 402 17.40 66.71 -28.64
C GLY A 402 17.50 65.98 -29.99
N VAL A 403 16.97 64.76 -30.08
CA VAL A 403 16.96 63.96 -31.32
C VAL A 403 16.12 64.63 -32.41
N GLY A 404 14.96 65.23 -32.08
CA GLY A 404 14.10 65.90 -33.07
C GLY A 404 14.81 67.02 -33.84
N VAL A 405 15.62 67.83 -33.15
CA VAL A 405 16.42 68.90 -33.77
C VAL A 405 17.54 68.33 -34.65
N LEU A 406 18.19 67.25 -34.20
CA LEU A 406 19.24 66.57 -34.95
C LEU A 406 18.70 65.93 -36.23
N VAL A 407 17.55 65.24 -36.15
CA VAL A 407 16.89 64.57 -37.29
C VAL A 407 16.50 65.58 -38.38
N ALA A 408 16.00 66.77 -38.02
CA ALA A 408 15.65 67.80 -39.00
C ALA A 408 16.85 68.24 -39.87
N LEU A 409 18.04 68.34 -39.26
CA LEU A 409 19.29 68.67 -39.97
C LEU A 409 19.83 67.47 -40.77
N VAL A 410 19.79 66.27 -40.20
CA VAL A 410 20.26 65.03 -40.84
C VAL A 410 19.41 64.65 -42.06
N VAL A 411 18.08 64.81 -42.02
CA VAL A 411 17.19 64.52 -43.16
C VAL A 411 17.48 65.46 -44.35
N ALA A 412 17.73 66.75 -44.09
CA ALA A 412 18.04 67.71 -45.15
C ALA A 412 19.32 67.35 -45.92
N ALA A 413 20.36 66.86 -45.23
CA ALA A 413 21.57 66.33 -45.87
C ALA A 413 21.33 64.93 -46.48
N GLY A 414 20.58 64.07 -45.78
CA GLY A 414 20.34 62.68 -46.13
C GLY A 414 19.62 62.49 -47.46
N VAL A 415 18.57 63.28 -47.74
CA VAL A 415 17.77 63.17 -48.98
C VAL A 415 18.61 63.28 -50.27
N VAL A 416 19.72 64.01 -50.24
CA VAL A 416 20.65 64.16 -51.38
C VAL A 416 21.54 62.94 -51.57
N TRP A 417 21.81 62.17 -50.51
CA TRP A 417 22.81 61.10 -50.45
C TRP A 417 22.20 59.69 -50.44
N THR A 418 21.15 59.46 -49.66
CA THR A 418 20.51 58.15 -49.48
C THR A 418 19.86 57.62 -50.76
N SER A 419 19.36 58.53 -51.61
CA SER A 419 18.73 58.23 -52.91
C SER A 419 19.62 57.42 -53.87
N GLY A 420 20.95 57.44 -53.69
CA GLY A 420 21.90 56.59 -54.43
C GLY A 420 22.34 55.31 -53.71
N ARG A 421 22.12 55.18 -52.38
CA ARG A 421 22.72 54.13 -51.55
C ARG A 421 21.73 53.06 -51.07
N ILE A 422 20.48 53.42 -50.79
CA ILE A 422 19.46 52.50 -50.23
C ILE A 422 19.15 51.35 -51.21
N VAL A 423 18.95 51.65 -52.49
CA VAL A 423 18.47 50.69 -53.51
C VAL A 423 19.36 49.44 -53.61
N ARG A 424 20.68 49.60 -53.51
CA ARG A 424 21.64 48.47 -53.57
C ARG A 424 21.71 47.64 -52.29
N ARG A 425 21.36 48.19 -51.13
CA ARG A 425 21.41 47.47 -49.83
C ARG A 425 20.18 46.59 -49.64
N VAL A 426 18.98 47.12 -49.91
CA VAL A 426 17.72 46.38 -49.80
C VAL A 426 17.74 45.09 -50.64
N GLN A 427 18.25 45.18 -51.88
CA GLN A 427 18.37 44.03 -52.78
C GLN A 427 19.22 42.87 -52.23
N ARG A 428 20.22 43.14 -51.37
CA ARG A 428 21.04 42.09 -50.74
C ARG A 428 20.27 41.33 -49.67
N LEU A 429 19.51 42.02 -48.81
CA LEU A 429 18.69 41.37 -47.78
C LEU A 429 17.54 40.57 -48.38
N THR A 430 16.92 41.05 -49.46
CA THR A 430 15.96 40.23 -50.24
C THR A 430 16.63 38.99 -50.85
N GLY A 431 17.92 39.04 -51.16
CA GLY A 431 18.72 37.88 -51.58
C GLY A 431 18.94 36.88 -50.45
N ALA A 432 19.31 37.34 -49.26
CA ALA A 432 19.49 36.49 -48.07
C ALA A 432 18.19 35.78 -47.66
N LEU A 433 17.07 36.52 -47.59
CA LEU A 433 15.75 35.96 -47.30
C LEU A 433 15.31 34.88 -48.30
N ARG A 434 15.72 34.99 -49.58
CA ARG A 434 15.45 33.95 -50.59
C ARG A 434 16.29 32.68 -50.41
N ARG A 435 17.49 32.77 -49.84
CA ARG A 435 18.29 31.59 -49.48
C ARG A 435 17.69 30.89 -48.25
N VAL A 436 17.33 31.65 -47.21
CA VAL A 436 16.60 31.13 -46.03
C VAL A 436 15.30 30.44 -46.44
N ALA A 437 14.51 31.03 -47.34
CA ALA A 437 13.30 30.42 -47.90
C ALA A 437 13.55 29.17 -48.78
N GLY A 438 14.80 28.94 -49.21
CA GLY A 438 15.27 27.72 -49.88
C GLY A 438 15.94 26.71 -48.94
N ARG A 439 15.59 26.73 -47.63
CA ARG A 439 16.22 25.95 -46.55
C ARG A 439 17.73 26.20 -46.34
N ASP A 440 18.31 27.24 -46.94
CA ASP A 440 19.74 27.55 -46.82
C ASP A 440 20.00 28.55 -45.69
N LEU A 441 20.44 28.01 -44.55
CA LEU A 441 20.78 28.73 -43.31
C LEU A 441 22.30 28.92 -43.15
N SER A 442 23.11 28.58 -44.16
CA SER A 442 24.56 28.82 -44.18
C SER A 442 24.91 30.31 -44.33
N VAL A 443 23.91 31.16 -44.60
CA VAL A 443 24.09 32.55 -44.98
C VAL A 443 24.48 33.43 -43.79
N ASP A 444 25.72 33.91 -43.83
CA ASP A 444 26.25 34.90 -42.89
C ASP A 444 25.72 36.31 -43.22
N VAL A 445 24.65 36.72 -42.55
CA VAL A 445 24.02 38.04 -42.71
C VAL A 445 24.54 39.02 -41.66
N ARG A 446 25.53 39.84 -42.04
CA ARG A 446 25.97 41.01 -41.26
C ARG A 446 25.27 42.29 -41.74
N GLY A 447 24.79 43.11 -40.82
CA GLY A 447 24.25 44.44 -41.12
C GLY A 447 25.35 45.42 -41.51
N GLU A 448 25.54 45.66 -42.82
CA GLU A 448 26.49 46.65 -43.34
C GLU A 448 26.03 48.12 -43.11
N GLY A 449 25.81 48.54 -41.87
CA GLY A 449 25.50 49.93 -41.53
C GLY A 449 24.84 50.11 -40.18
N ALA A 450 24.77 51.36 -39.73
CA ALA A 450 23.97 51.81 -38.59
C ALA A 450 22.64 52.45 -39.04
N ASP A 451 22.17 52.10 -40.25
CA ASP A 451 20.85 52.50 -40.77
C ASP A 451 19.82 51.38 -40.54
N GLU A 452 18.55 51.66 -40.81
CA GLU A 452 17.43 50.72 -40.60
C GLU A 452 17.61 49.43 -41.40
N ILE A 453 18.35 49.50 -42.52
CA ILE A 453 18.70 48.34 -43.35
C ILE A 453 19.81 47.52 -42.69
N GLY A 454 20.78 48.16 -42.02
CA GLY A 454 21.75 47.50 -41.15
C GLY A 454 21.11 46.80 -39.95
N VAL A 455 20.16 47.47 -39.27
CA VAL A 455 19.37 46.88 -38.16
C VAL A 455 18.57 45.66 -38.64
N MET A 456 17.87 45.78 -39.77
CA MET A 456 17.14 44.67 -40.39
C MET A 456 18.07 43.51 -40.81
N GLY A 457 19.31 43.81 -41.20
CA GLY A 457 20.34 42.79 -41.46
C GLY A 457 20.78 42.05 -40.20
N ASN A 458 21.04 42.77 -39.11
CA ASN A 458 21.45 42.16 -37.84
C ASN A 458 20.33 41.30 -37.22
N ALA A 459 19.09 41.79 -37.23
CA ALA A 459 17.93 41.04 -36.74
C ALA A 459 17.66 39.77 -37.59
N LEU A 460 17.87 39.83 -38.92
CA LEU A 460 17.81 38.65 -39.77
C LEU A 460 18.94 37.64 -39.44
N GLY A 461 20.17 38.13 -39.23
CA GLY A 461 21.29 37.30 -38.79
C GLY A 461 21.11 36.70 -37.39
N GLU A 462 20.28 37.31 -36.54
CA GLU A 462 19.86 36.77 -35.24
C GLU A 462 18.82 35.66 -35.38
N ALA A 463 17.78 35.89 -36.18
CA ALA A 463 16.78 34.87 -36.48
C ALA A 463 17.40 33.61 -37.10
N ILE A 464 18.35 33.77 -38.04
CA ILE A 464 19.08 32.64 -38.65
C ILE A 464 19.90 31.86 -37.59
N ARG A 465 20.56 32.56 -36.65
CA ARG A 465 21.30 31.91 -35.55
C ARG A 465 20.36 31.14 -34.61
N ALA A 466 19.22 31.72 -34.23
CA ALA A 466 18.22 31.07 -33.40
C ALA A 466 17.61 29.82 -34.07
N MET A 467 17.26 29.93 -35.36
CA MET A 467 16.77 28.79 -36.16
C MET A 467 17.80 27.67 -36.25
N ARG A 468 19.08 27.99 -36.48
CA ARG A 468 20.18 27.00 -36.50
C ARG A 468 20.34 26.31 -35.15
N ALA A 469 20.28 27.05 -34.04
CA ALA A 469 20.34 26.48 -32.69
C ALA A 469 19.17 25.51 -32.41
N ALA A 470 17.95 25.90 -32.78
CA ALA A 470 16.77 25.03 -32.65
C ALA A 470 16.87 23.76 -33.51
N LEU A 471 17.34 23.87 -34.76
CA LEU A 471 17.57 22.71 -35.65
C LEU A 471 18.65 21.77 -35.08
N HIS A 472 19.75 22.29 -34.51
CA HIS A 472 20.72 21.46 -33.81
C HIS A 472 20.15 20.78 -32.55
N GLN A 473 19.29 21.47 -31.79
CA GLN A 473 18.61 20.89 -30.63
C GLN A 473 17.64 19.78 -31.03
N MET A 474 16.86 19.97 -32.11
CA MET A 474 16.00 18.93 -32.67
C MET A 474 16.80 17.72 -33.19
N ARG A 475 17.93 17.93 -33.87
CA ARG A 475 18.79 16.80 -34.30
C ARG A 475 19.35 16.01 -33.11
N ARG A 476 19.72 16.69 -32.01
CA ARG A 476 20.14 16.03 -30.76
C ARG A 476 18.97 15.30 -30.08
N GLY A 477 17.75 15.84 -30.16
CA GLY A 477 16.53 15.21 -29.66
C GLY A 477 16.18 13.92 -30.42
N ALA A 478 16.12 13.98 -31.75
CA ALA A 478 15.87 12.80 -32.60
C ALA A 478 16.93 11.71 -32.37
N GLU A 479 18.21 12.08 -32.31
CA GLU A 479 19.31 11.14 -32.07
C GLU A 479 19.36 10.62 -30.61
N ALA A 480 18.70 11.30 -29.66
CA ALA A 480 18.49 10.76 -28.32
C ALA A 480 17.28 9.80 -28.28
N ALA A 481 16.18 10.14 -28.97
CA ALA A 481 15.00 9.29 -29.11
C ALA A 481 15.35 7.96 -29.79
N ARG A 482 16.14 8.00 -30.88
CA ARG A 482 16.65 6.82 -31.60
C ARG A 482 17.40 5.85 -30.68
N ARG A 483 18.31 6.35 -29.82
CA ARG A 483 19.02 5.51 -28.82
C ARG A 483 18.14 4.98 -27.69
N THR A 484 17.08 5.71 -27.33
CA THR A 484 16.08 5.20 -26.38
C THR A 484 15.25 4.09 -27.02
N ALA A 485 14.89 4.22 -28.30
CA ALA A 485 14.20 3.20 -29.09
C ALA A 485 15.05 1.92 -29.24
N GLU A 486 16.33 2.05 -29.63
CA GLU A 486 17.30 0.93 -29.66
C GLU A 486 17.35 0.17 -28.32
N ARG A 487 17.48 0.89 -27.20
CA ARG A 487 17.50 0.30 -25.85
C ARG A 487 16.18 -0.38 -25.48
N LEU A 488 15.05 0.21 -25.83
CA LEU A 488 13.73 -0.33 -25.52
C LEU A 488 13.43 -1.58 -26.38
N SER A 489 13.94 -1.66 -27.62
CA SER A 489 13.90 -2.87 -28.45
C SER A 489 14.63 -4.05 -27.80
N SER A 490 15.84 -3.80 -27.26
CA SER A 490 16.61 -4.82 -26.51
C SER A 490 15.82 -5.28 -25.27
N SER A 491 15.34 -4.32 -24.48
CA SER A 491 14.56 -4.60 -23.27
C SER A 491 13.26 -5.38 -23.55
N SER A 492 12.59 -5.14 -24.69
CA SER A 492 11.44 -5.96 -25.13
C SER A 492 11.87 -7.37 -25.55
N GLY A 493 13.02 -7.55 -26.20
CA GLY A 493 13.55 -8.88 -26.53
C GLY A 493 13.87 -9.71 -25.29
N GLU A 494 14.59 -9.11 -24.35
CA GLU A 494 14.91 -9.70 -23.04
C GLU A 494 13.63 -10.07 -22.26
N LEU A 495 12.60 -9.22 -22.32
CA LEU A 495 11.29 -9.48 -21.69
C LEU A 495 10.49 -10.61 -22.39
N GLU A 496 10.53 -10.71 -23.72
CA GLU A 496 9.89 -11.80 -24.47
C GLU A 496 10.51 -13.17 -24.17
N GLU A 497 11.84 -13.22 -24.03
CA GLU A 497 12.58 -14.43 -23.67
C GLU A 497 12.33 -14.83 -22.21
N ALA A 498 12.44 -13.88 -21.26
CA ALA A 498 12.15 -14.11 -19.85
C ALA A 498 10.69 -14.55 -19.62
N ALA A 499 9.73 -13.95 -20.33
CA ALA A 499 8.33 -14.37 -20.31
C ALA A 499 8.15 -15.79 -20.89
N GLY A 500 8.82 -16.12 -22.00
CA GLY A 500 8.82 -17.47 -22.57
C GLY A 500 9.31 -18.52 -21.57
N HIS A 501 10.44 -18.27 -20.91
CA HIS A 501 10.97 -19.13 -19.85
C HIS A 501 10.02 -19.23 -18.64
N THR A 502 9.39 -18.14 -18.24
CA THR A 502 8.43 -18.11 -17.12
C THR A 502 7.19 -18.96 -17.43
N SER A 503 6.61 -18.84 -18.65
CA SER A 503 5.46 -19.65 -19.07
C SER A 503 5.82 -21.14 -19.14
N ALA A 504 6.97 -21.50 -19.73
CA ALA A 504 7.42 -22.89 -19.79
C ALA A 504 7.65 -23.49 -18.38
N SER A 505 8.28 -22.73 -17.48
CA SER A 505 8.52 -23.16 -16.09
C SER A 505 7.22 -23.36 -15.31
N ALA A 506 6.23 -22.47 -15.52
CA ALA A 506 4.92 -22.58 -14.93
C ALA A 506 4.11 -23.76 -15.49
N GLN A 507 4.16 -24.02 -16.80
CA GLN A 507 3.56 -25.21 -17.40
C GLN A 507 4.18 -26.51 -16.84
N GLN A 508 5.50 -26.55 -16.63
CA GLN A 508 6.16 -27.67 -15.97
C GLN A 508 5.71 -27.83 -14.50
N ALA A 509 5.61 -26.74 -13.74
CA ALA A 509 5.11 -26.78 -12.36
C ALA A 509 3.67 -27.31 -12.26
N ALA A 510 2.79 -26.89 -13.18
CA ALA A 510 1.42 -27.40 -13.27
C ALA A 510 1.37 -28.90 -13.63
N ALA A 511 2.25 -29.37 -14.52
CA ALA A 511 2.37 -30.79 -14.86
C ALA A 511 2.85 -31.62 -13.66
N SER A 512 3.88 -31.17 -12.93
CA SER A 512 4.37 -31.83 -11.72
C SER A 512 3.29 -31.90 -10.63
N ALA A 513 2.51 -30.83 -10.44
CA ALA A 513 1.40 -30.82 -9.48
C ALA A 513 0.26 -31.79 -9.89
N GLY A 514 0.05 -32.00 -11.19
CA GLY A 514 -0.82 -33.06 -11.71
C GLY A 514 -0.34 -34.46 -11.31
N VAL A 515 0.95 -34.76 -11.53
CA VAL A 515 1.56 -36.05 -11.14
C VAL A 515 1.43 -36.30 -9.63
N VAL A 516 1.70 -35.31 -8.79
CA VAL A 516 1.52 -35.43 -7.33
C VAL A 516 0.05 -35.67 -6.96
N SER A 517 -0.91 -35.09 -7.69
CA SER A 517 -2.34 -35.36 -7.46
C SER A 517 -2.74 -36.80 -7.80
N ASP A 518 -2.18 -37.38 -8.86
CA ASP A 518 -2.40 -38.79 -9.22
C ASP A 518 -1.71 -39.76 -8.24
N GLU A 519 -0.49 -39.42 -7.77
CA GLU A 519 0.20 -40.17 -6.72
C GLU A 519 -0.59 -40.16 -5.40
N VAL A 520 -1.11 -39.00 -4.97
CA VAL A 520 -1.94 -38.88 -3.76
C VAL A 520 -3.24 -39.69 -3.88
N GLN A 521 -3.87 -39.75 -5.06
CA GLN A 521 -5.02 -40.64 -5.30
C GLN A 521 -4.63 -42.13 -5.15
N ALA A 522 -3.48 -42.54 -5.69
CA ALA A 522 -2.99 -43.91 -5.56
C ALA A 522 -2.69 -44.29 -4.09
N VAL A 523 -2.07 -43.39 -3.32
CA VAL A 523 -1.84 -43.62 -1.88
C VAL A 523 -3.15 -43.63 -1.10
N THR A 524 -4.13 -42.79 -1.45
CA THR A 524 -5.47 -42.78 -0.81
C THR A 524 -6.21 -44.12 -1.02
N ALA A 525 -6.08 -44.73 -2.19
CA ALA A 525 -6.58 -46.08 -2.44
C ALA A 525 -5.88 -47.13 -1.56
N ALA A 526 -4.55 -47.04 -1.42
CA ALA A 526 -3.79 -47.93 -0.53
C ALA A 526 -4.15 -47.74 0.96
N MET A 527 -4.44 -46.52 1.41
CA MET A 527 -4.93 -46.27 2.79
C MET A 527 -6.33 -46.85 3.02
N THR A 528 -7.20 -46.85 1.99
CA THR A 528 -8.51 -47.50 2.05
C THR A 528 -8.39 -49.02 2.20
N GLU A 529 -7.44 -49.64 1.50
CA GLU A 529 -7.10 -51.05 1.67
C GLU A 529 -6.48 -51.32 3.05
N MET A 530 -5.56 -50.46 3.51
CA MET A 530 -4.94 -50.57 4.84
C MET A 530 -5.97 -50.49 5.98
N ARG A 531 -6.93 -49.56 5.93
CA ARG A 531 -8.06 -49.51 6.89
C ARG A 531 -8.84 -50.83 6.87
N THR A 532 -9.10 -51.39 5.70
CA THR A 532 -9.82 -52.66 5.55
C THR A 532 -9.01 -53.84 6.14
N THR A 533 -7.68 -53.81 6.05
CA THR A 533 -6.78 -54.79 6.70
C THR A 533 -6.76 -54.60 8.22
N ILE A 534 -6.67 -53.37 8.73
CA ILE A 534 -6.74 -53.05 10.16
C ILE A 534 -8.07 -53.55 10.76
N GLU A 535 -9.19 -53.29 10.08
CA GLU A 535 -10.52 -53.80 10.45
C GLU A 535 -10.65 -55.34 10.35
N ALA A 536 -9.77 -56.02 9.64
CA ALA A 536 -9.68 -57.49 9.64
C ALA A 536 -8.85 -58.00 10.83
N VAL A 537 -7.64 -57.48 11.01
CA VAL A 537 -6.75 -57.86 12.13
C VAL A 537 -7.41 -57.57 13.48
N ALA A 538 -8.12 -56.46 13.64
CA ALA A 538 -8.88 -56.17 14.86
C ALA A 538 -9.93 -57.25 15.21
N ARG A 539 -10.57 -57.87 14.20
CA ARG A 539 -11.50 -58.98 14.39
C ARG A 539 -10.77 -60.29 14.69
N ASP A 540 -9.71 -60.60 13.94
CA ASP A 540 -8.92 -61.82 14.15
C ASP A 540 -8.29 -61.86 15.57
N VAL A 541 -7.87 -60.71 16.11
CA VAL A 541 -7.39 -60.54 17.49
C VAL A 541 -8.51 -60.76 18.51
N GLY A 542 -9.70 -60.20 18.28
CA GLY A 542 -10.88 -60.41 19.13
C GLY A 542 -11.32 -61.87 19.19
N ASP A 543 -11.46 -62.52 18.03
CA ASP A 543 -11.79 -63.94 17.89
C ASP A 543 -10.73 -64.83 18.57
N ALA A 544 -9.46 -64.44 18.54
CA ALA A 544 -8.37 -65.16 19.19
C ALA A 544 -8.38 -65.00 20.73
N SER A 545 -8.71 -63.83 21.27
CA SER A 545 -8.91 -63.66 22.72
C SER A 545 -10.16 -64.39 23.22
N GLU A 546 -11.26 -64.46 22.45
CA GLU A 546 -12.40 -65.29 22.84
C GLU A 546 -12.00 -66.78 22.88
N GLN A 547 -11.28 -67.27 21.87
CA GLN A 547 -10.76 -68.64 21.86
C GLN A 547 -9.81 -68.93 23.01
N ALA A 548 -8.95 -67.98 23.40
CA ALA A 548 -8.09 -68.10 24.57
C ALA A 548 -8.92 -68.22 25.87
N ALA A 549 -9.91 -67.35 26.06
CA ALA A 549 -10.81 -67.38 27.23
C ALA A 549 -11.61 -68.70 27.31
N GLN A 550 -12.12 -69.20 26.18
CA GLN A 550 -12.78 -70.52 26.11
C GLN A 550 -11.80 -71.65 26.47
N ALA A 551 -10.56 -71.61 25.99
CA ALA A 551 -9.54 -72.62 26.28
C ALA A 551 -9.15 -72.66 27.76
N VAL A 552 -9.07 -71.51 28.45
CA VAL A 552 -8.86 -71.45 29.92
C VAL A 552 -9.96 -72.23 30.65
N GLY A 553 -11.22 -72.06 30.25
CA GLY A 553 -12.37 -72.81 30.80
C GLY A 553 -12.19 -74.33 30.66
N VAL A 554 -11.83 -74.80 29.46
CA VAL A 554 -11.60 -76.24 29.19
C VAL A 554 -10.42 -76.78 29.99
N THR A 555 -9.31 -76.04 30.12
CA THR A 555 -8.20 -76.45 30.99
C THR A 555 -8.61 -76.51 32.47
N THR A 556 -9.50 -75.63 32.92
CA THR A 556 -9.98 -75.63 34.31
C THR A 556 -10.81 -76.89 34.60
N GLU A 557 -11.75 -77.25 33.72
CA GLU A 557 -12.53 -78.50 33.86
C GLU A 557 -11.62 -79.74 33.84
N ALA A 558 -10.63 -79.78 32.93
CA ALA A 558 -9.66 -80.87 32.85
C ALA A 558 -8.81 -81.01 34.12
N ALA A 559 -8.42 -79.88 34.75
CA ALA A 559 -7.70 -79.88 36.03
C ALA A 559 -8.56 -80.48 37.15
N GLU A 560 -9.85 -80.13 37.23
CA GLU A 560 -10.77 -80.75 38.19
C GLU A 560 -10.92 -82.27 37.97
N VAL A 561 -11.00 -82.73 36.72
CA VAL A 561 -11.06 -84.17 36.40
C VAL A 561 -9.81 -84.88 36.93
N ALA A 562 -8.61 -84.30 36.74
CA ALA A 562 -7.36 -84.86 37.28
C ALA A 562 -7.36 -84.89 38.82
N VAL A 563 -7.87 -83.85 39.49
CA VAL A 563 -8.06 -83.82 40.95
C VAL A 563 -9.01 -84.92 41.42
N ARG A 564 -10.18 -85.07 40.78
CA ARG A 564 -11.18 -86.10 41.11
C ARG A 564 -10.65 -87.51 40.88
N LEU A 565 -9.86 -87.74 39.83
CA LEU A 565 -9.22 -89.02 39.54
C LEU A 565 -8.18 -89.40 40.60
N ARG A 566 -7.33 -88.44 41.01
CA ARG A 566 -6.35 -88.61 42.08
C ARG A 566 -7.00 -88.88 43.43
N GLU A 567 -8.08 -88.18 43.76
CA GLU A 567 -8.85 -88.46 44.98
C GLU A 567 -9.49 -89.85 44.95
N SER A 568 -10.17 -90.21 43.86
CA SER A 568 -10.78 -91.53 43.67
C SER A 568 -9.73 -92.65 43.82
N SER A 569 -8.53 -92.45 43.25
CA SER A 569 -7.42 -93.40 43.38
C SER A 569 -6.94 -93.54 44.83
N SER A 570 -6.87 -92.44 45.59
CA SER A 570 -6.55 -92.46 47.02
C SER A 570 -7.62 -93.17 47.85
N GLN A 571 -8.91 -92.97 47.53
CA GLN A 571 -10.02 -93.68 48.18
C GLN A 571 -9.94 -95.20 47.92
N ILE A 572 -9.69 -95.61 46.67
CA ILE A 572 -9.50 -97.04 46.33
C ILE A 572 -8.28 -97.61 47.07
N ALA A 573 -7.17 -96.88 47.21
CA ALA A 573 -5.99 -97.34 47.94
C ALA A 573 -6.30 -97.59 49.42
N SER A 574 -7.12 -96.73 50.03
CA SER A 574 -7.63 -96.92 51.40
C SER A 574 -8.50 -98.17 51.52
N VAL A 575 -9.41 -98.41 50.56
CA VAL A 575 -10.24 -99.62 50.51
C VAL A 575 -9.38 -100.88 50.36
N LEU A 576 -8.42 -100.90 49.43
CA LEU A 576 -7.50 -102.03 49.23
C LEU A 576 -6.69 -102.34 50.50
N LYS A 577 -6.27 -101.32 51.26
CA LYS A 577 -5.61 -101.51 52.56
C LYS A 577 -6.51 -102.23 53.58
N VAL A 578 -7.80 -101.91 53.62
CA VAL A 578 -8.80 -102.61 54.47
C VAL A 578 -9.03 -104.03 53.97
N VAL A 579 -9.16 -104.27 52.66
CA VAL A 579 -9.33 -105.63 52.12
C VAL A 579 -8.07 -106.49 52.37
N THR A 580 -6.86 -105.92 52.30
CA THR A 580 -5.62 -106.61 52.70
C THR A 580 -5.63 -107.01 54.19
N GLN A 581 -6.13 -106.14 55.07
CA GLN A 581 -6.29 -106.47 56.50
C GLN A 581 -7.30 -107.61 56.70
N ILE A 582 -8.44 -107.58 55.99
CA ILE A 582 -9.44 -108.64 56.01
C ILE A 582 -8.86 -109.96 55.48
N ALA A 583 -8.11 -109.94 54.37
CA ALA A 583 -7.47 -111.12 53.80
C ALA A 583 -6.42 -111.72 54.76
N ALA A 584 -5.58 -110.89 55.39
CA ALA A 584 -4.64 -111.33 56.41
C ALA A 584 -5.34 -111.93 57.65
N GLN A 585 -6.45 -111.32 58.10
CA GLN A 585 -7.25 -111.83 59.21
C GLN A 585 -7.94 -113.16 58.86
N THR A 586 -8.50 -113.30 57.65
CA THR A 586 -9.08 -114.55 57.14
C THR A 586 -8.03 -115.65 57.02
N ASN A 587 -6.82 -115.34 56.54
CA ASN A 587 -5.70 -116.29 56.49
C ASN A 587 -5.34 -116.80 57.90
N LEU A 588 -5.25 -115.91 58.90
CA LEU A 588 -5.02 -116.30 60.30
C LEU A 588 -6.16 -117.13 60.90
N LEU A 589 -7.43 -116.77 60.63
CA LEU A 589 -8.59 -117.54 61.07
C LEU A 589 -8.62 -118.94 60.42
N ALA A 590 -8.33 -119.03 59.13
CA ALA A 590 -8.27 -120.28 58.38
C ALA A 590 -7.08 -121.16 58.81
N LEU A 591 -5.93 -120.56 59.13
CA LEU A 591 -4.79 -121.26 59.73
C LEU A 591 -5.14 -121.85 61.11
N ASN A 592 -5.79 -121.08 61.98
CA ASN A 592 -6.27 -121.56 63.28
C ASN A 592 -7.31 -122.70 63.12
N ALA A 593 -8.24 -122.57 62.17
CA ALA A 593 -9.20 -123.62 61.85
C ALA A 593 -8.51 -124.88 61.30
N THR A 594 -7.45 -124.74 60.49
CA THR A 594 -6.65 -125.85 59.97
C THR A 594 -5.94 -126.59 61.10
N ILE A 595 -5.38 -125.86 62.07
CA ILE A 595 -4.72 -126.43 63.26
C ILE A 595 -5.71 -127.23 64.12
N GLU A 596 -6.88 -126.66 64.42
CA GLU A 596 -7.86 -127.35 65.28
C GLU A 596 -8.57 -128.51 64.53
N ALA A 597 -8.74 -128.42 63.21
CA ALA A 597 -9.20 -129.53 62.39
C ALA A 597 -8.18 -130.68 62.34
N ALA A 598 -6.88 -130.39 62.25
CA ALA A 598 -5.83 -131.41 62.37
C ALA A 598 -5.81 -132.05 63.77
N ARG A 599 -6.08 -131.26 64.82
CA ARG A 599 -6.19 -131.71 66.22
C ARG A 599 -7.39 -132.64 66.46
N ALA A 600 -8.45 -132.51 65.67
CA ALA A 600 -9.63 -133.39 65.69
C ALA A 600 -9.43 -134.74 64.96
N GLY A 601 -8.28 -134.98 64.33
CA GLY A 601 -7.93 -136.25 63.68
C GLY A 601 -8.85 -136.62 62.51
N GLU A 602 -9.22 -137.90 62.39
CA GLU A 602 -10.06 -138.41 61.30
C GLU A 602 -11.40 -137.66 61.16
N ALA A 603 -12.01 -137.24 62.28
CA ALA A 603 -13.26 -136.49 62.29
C ALA A 603 -13.10 -135.05 61.74
N GLY A 604 -11.89 -134.49 61.76
CA GLY A 604 -11.58 -133.14 61.30
C GLY A 604 -11.32 -133.01 59.79
N LYS A 605 -11.14 -134.12 59.05
CA LYS A 605 -10.68 -134.09 57.65
C LYS A 605 -11.48 -133.16 56.73
N GLY A 606 -12.81 -133.17 56.81
CA GLY A 606 -13.66 -132.30 56.00
C GLY A 606 -13.44 -130.80 56.30
N PHE A 607 -13.31 -130.45 57.58
CA PHE A 607 -13.00 -129.08 58.00
C PHE A 607 -11.57 -128.67 57.65
N ALA A 608 -10.60 -129.59 57.68
CA ALA A 608 -9.21 -129.30 57.30
C ALA A 608 -9.08 -128.93 55.82
N VAL A 609 -9.83 -129.58 54.92
CA VAL A 609 -9.87 -129.22 53.49
C VAL A 609 -10.48 -127.84 53.30
N VAL A 610 -11.65 -127.56 53.89
CA VAL A 610 -12.31 -126.24 53.78
C VAL A 610 -11.45 -125.12 54.38
N ALA A 611 -10.78 -125.36 55.50
CA ALA A 611 -9.86 -124.41 56.11
C ALA A 611 -8.62 -124.15 55.23
N GLY A 612 -8.09 -125.18 54.56
CA GLY A 612 -7.04 -125.03 53.54
C GLY A 612 -7.51 -124.16 52.35
N GLU A 613 -8.68 -124.46 51.79
CA GLU A 613 -9.24 -123.73 50.65
C GLU A 613 -9.45 -122.24 50.98
N VAL A 614 -10.01 -121.92 52.16
CA VAL A 614 -10.22 -120.53 52.61
C VAL A 614 -8.89 -119.83 52.89
N LYS A 615 -7.89 -120.54 53.42
CA LYS A 615 -6.54 -120.01 53.67
C LYS A 615 -5.87 -119.62 52.35
N ASP A 616 -5.90 -120.52 51.37
CA ASP A 616 -5.22 -120.31 50.09
C ASP A 616 -5.97 -119.27 49.23
N LEU A 617 -7.31 -119.20 49.29
CA LEU A 617 -8.11 -118.10 48.73
C LEU A 617 -7.77 -116.74 49.36
N ALA A 618 -7.60 -116.68 50.68
CA ALA A 618 -7.20 -115.45 51.37
C ALA A 618 -5.76 -115.02 51.00
N GLN A 619 -4.87 -115.99 50.76
CA GLN A 619 -3.51 -115.70 50.30
C GLN A 619 -3.47 -115.26 48.83
N GLN A 620 -4.25 -115.89 47.94
CA GLN A 620 -4.47 -115.40 46.56
C GLN A 620 -5.05 -113.98 46.54
N THR A 621 -6.03 -113.69 47.40
CA THR A 621 -6.62 -112.35 47.55
C THR A 621 -5.56 -111.32 47.97
N THR A 622 -4.65 -111.69 48.87
CA THR A 622 -3.54 -110.83 49.31
C THR A 622 -2.56 -110.57 48.16
N THR A 623 -2.22 -111.58 47.36
CA THR A 623 -1.36 -111.43 46.16
C THR A 623 -2.01 -110.51 45.13
N ALA A 624 -3.27 -110.74 44.76
CA ALA A 624 -3.98 -109.94 43.76
C ALA A 624 -4.09 -108.45 44.17
N ILE A 625 -4.31 -108.15 45.46
CA ILE A 625 -4.30 -106.77 45.95
C ILE A 625 -2.88 -106.16 45.90
N GLY A 626 -1.85 -106.96 46.16
CA GLY A 626 -0.45 -106.57 45.99
C GLY A 626 -0.08 -106.22 44.55
N GLU A 627 -0.74 -106.83 43.56
CA GLU A 627 -0.57 -106.51 42.13
C GLU A 627 -1.34 -105.24 41.72
N ILE A 628 -2.50 -104.96 42.34
CA ILE A 628 -3.31 -103.75 42.05
C ILE A 628 -2.67 -102.49 42.64
N GLY A 629 -1.99 -102.58 43.79
CA GLY A 629 -1.36 -101.42 44.47
C GLY A 629 -0.44 -100.58 43.56
N PRO A 630 0.56 -101.18 42.88
CA PRO A 630 1.44 -100.48 41.94
C PRO A 630 0.71 -99.83 40.75
N VAL A 631 -0.37 -100.45 40.25
CA VAL A 631 -1.20 -99.89 39.17
C VAL A 631 -1.90 -98.61 39.64
N LEU A 632 -2.38 -98.60 40.89
CA LEU A 632 -3.07 -97.46 41.48
C LEU A 632 -2.11 -96.31 41.85
N GLU A 633 -0.89 -96.63 42.28
CA GLU A 633 0.18 -95.64 42.41
C GLU A 633 0.59 -95.03 41.07
N ALA A 634 0.60 -95.81 39.98
CA ALA A 634 0.81 -95.30 38.63
C ALA A 634 -0.31 -94.32 38.22
N VAL A 635 -1.58 -94.73 38.29
CA VAL A 635 -2.72 -93.85 37.95
C VAL A 635 -2.74 -92.55 38.77
N SER A 636 -2.38 -92.60 40.06
CA SER A 636 -2.27 -91.41 40.92
C SER A 636 -1.11 -90.48 40.52
N ARG A 637 0.02 -91.04 40.07
CA ARG A 637 1.15 -90.28 39.51
C ARG A 637 0.77 -89.67 38.16
N ASP A 638 0.19 -90.45 37.27
CA ASP A 638 -0.22 -90.01 35.94
C ASP A 638 -1.26 -88.88 36.03
N ALA A 639 -2.22 -88.96 36.96
CA ALA A 639 -3.17 -87.88 37.25
C ALA A 639 -2.48 -86.60 37.79
N THR A 640 -1.39 -86.75 38.54
CA THR A 640 -0.58 -85.61 39.01
C THR A 640 0.22 -84.99 37.86
N ASP A 641 0.76 -85.81 36.96
CA ASP A 641 1.56 -85.35 35.82
C ASP A 641 0.69 -84.72 34.72
N VAL A 642 -0.55 -85.20 34.55
CA VAL A 642 -1.60 -84.53 33.76
C VAL A 642 -1.95 -83.17 34.38
N GLY A 643 -2.15 -83.08 35.69
CA GLY A 643 -2.38 -81.79 36.37
C GLY A 643 -1.27 -80.77 36.08
N ARG A 644 0.00 -81.18 36.24
CA ARG A 644 1.18 -80.35 35.94
C ARG A 644 1.40 -80.09 34.44
N ALA A 645 0.71 -80.79 33.55
CA ALA A 645 0.67 -80.45 32.12
C ALA A 645 -0.39 -79.38 31.85
N ILE A 646 -1.56 -79.48 32.49
CA ILE A 646 -2.67 -78.54 32.37
C ILE A 646 -2.32 -77.17 32.97
N GLU A 647 -1.64 -77.13 34.13
CA GLU A 647 -1.13 -75.89 34.73
C GLU A 647 -0.27 -75.09 33.75
N ARG A 648 0.70 -75.75 33.09
CA ARG A 648 1.57 -75.12 32.08
C ARG A 648 0.85 -74.75 30.78
N LEU A 649 -0.25 -75.42 30.44
CA LEU A 649 -1.11 -75.03 29.32
C LEU A 649 -1.88 -73.75 29.66
N ALA A 650 -2.41 -73.63 30.88
CA ALA A 650 -3.07 -72.41 31.34
C ALA A 650 -2.12 -71.21 31.39
N GLU A 651 -0.86 -71.39 31.85
CA GLU A 651 0.20 -70.38 31.76
C GLU A 651 0.46 -69.94 30.31
N GLN A 652 0.52 -70.88 29.36
CA GLN A 652 0.73 -70.59 27.95
C GLN A 652 -0.46 -69.86 27.31
N ILE A 653 -1.70 -70.21 27.65
CA ILE A 653 -2.91 -69.56 27.15
C ILE A 653 -3.03 -68.12 27.71
N ALA A 654 -2.72 -67.91 29.00
CA ALA A 654 -2.67 -66.57 29.59
C ALA A 654 -1.63 -65.67 28.88
N ALA A 655 -0.47 -66.22 28.54
CA ALA A 655 0.54 -65.51 27.75
C ALA A 655 0.16 -65.32 26.27
N VAL A 656 -0.87 -66.01 25.75
CA VAL A 656 -1.47 -65.67 24.43
C VAL A 656 -2.41 -64.49 24.58
N ASP A 657 -3.28 -64.49 25.57
CA ASP A 657 -4.23 -63.38 25.83
C ASP A 657 -3.52 -62.05 26.13
N GLU A 658 -2.45 -62.06 26.94
CA GLU A 658 -1.58 -60.90 27.17
C GLU A 658 -1.01 -60.33 25.85
N ARG A 659 -0.63 -61.21 24.91
CA ARG A 659 -0.13 -60.79 23.59
C ARG A 659 -1.24 -60.26 22.69
N GLN A 660 -2.45 -60.84 22.72
CA GLN A 660 -3.58 -60.32 21.95
C GLN A 660 -3.98 -58.92 22.43
N SER A 661 -4.00 -58.69 23.76
CA SER A 661 -4.18 -57.36 24.34
C SER A 661 -3.11 -56.36 23.85
N SER A 662 -1.84 -56.77 23.79
CA SER A 662 -0.76 -55.94 23.23
C SER A 662 -0.90 -55.69 21.73
N ILE A 663 -1.44 -56.64 20.94
CA ILE A 663 -1.68 -56.45 19.50
C ILE A 663 -2.86 -55.51 19.28
N ALA A 664 -3.95 -55.65 20.07
CA ALA A 664 -5.11 -54.76 20.00
C ALA A 664 -4.72 -53.28 20.18
N ALA A 665 -3.88 -52.97 21.18
CA ALA A 665 -3.37 -51.61 21.39
C ALA A 665 -2.58 -51.06 20.18
N VAL A 666 -1.72 -51.88 19.56
CA VAL A 666 -0.98 -51.49 18.34
C VAL A 666 -1.92 -51.29 17.14
N VAL A 667 -2.98 -52.09 17.04
CA VAL A 667 -4.00 -51.98 15.98
C VAL A 667 -4.84 -50.70 16.14
N GLU A 668 -5.16 -50.28 17.37
CA GLU A 668 -5.81 -48.98 17.67
C GLU A 668 -4.89 -47.78 17.34
N GLU A 669 -3.60 -47.87 17.67
CA GLU A 669 -2.60 -46.85 17.31
C GLU A 669 -2.40 -46.75 15.78
N GLN A 670 -2.33 -47.90 15.09
CA GLN A 670 -2.21 -47.97 13.64
C GLN A 670 -3.48 -47.42 12.94
N ALA A 671 -4.68 -47.70 13.46
CA ALA A 671 -5.93 -47.13 12.96
C ALA A 671 -5.92 -45.59 13.06
N THR A 672 -5.44 -45.05 14.19
CA THR A 672 -5.31 -43.60 14.42
C THR A 672 -4.33 -42.99 13.42
N THR A 673 -3.12 -43.58 13.29
CA THR A 673 -2.09 -43.11 12.35
C THR A 673 -2.57 -43.16 10.90
N THR A 674 -3.34 -44.19 10.50
CA THR A 674 -3.90 -44.30 9.14
C THR A 674 -4.88 -43.16 8.85
N SER A 675 -5.70 -42.77 9.82
CA SER A 675 -6.65 -41.66 9.72
C SER A 675 -5.95 -40.29 9.58
N ASP A 676 -4.84 -40.09 10.30
CA ASP A 676 -4.06 -38.85 10.17
C ASP A 676 -3.26 -38.80 8.85
N VAL A 677 -2.79 -39.94 8.32
CA VAL A 677 -2.23 -40.01 6.97
C VAL A 677 -3.30 -39.69 5.92
N GLU A 678 -4.51 -40.24 6.03
CA GLU A 678 -5.64 -39.92 5.13
C GLU A 678 -5.98 -38.41 5.16
N ARG A 679 -6.02 -37.79 6.36
CA ARG A 679 -6.18 -36.34 6.51
C ARG A 679 -5.06 -35.55 5.82
N ASN A 680 -3.81 -35.95 5.97
CA ASN A 680 -2.67 -35.27 5.36
C ASN A 680 -2.67 -35.41 3.82
N LEU A 681 -3.12 -36.54 3.29
CA LEU A 681 -3.28 -36.75 1.84
C LEU A 681 -4.36 -35.83 1.25
N LEU A 682 -5.48 -35.62 1.94
CA LEU A 682 -6.51 -34.65 1.51
C LEU A 682 -5.97 -33.22 1.44
N VAL A 683 -5.11 -32.80 2.37
CA VAL A 683 -4.43 -31.50 2.32
C VAL A 683 -3.46 -31.44 1.14
N ALA A 684 -2.63 -32.47 0.95
CA ALA A 684 -1.69 -32.54 -0.17
C ALA A 684 -2.37 -32.49 -1.55
N ALA A 685 -3.53 -33.14 -1.71
CA ALA A 685 -4.35 -33.04 -2.92
C ALA A 685 -4.86 -31.60 -3.16
N GLY A 686 -5.33 -30.93 -2.10
CA GLY A 686 -5.76 -29.53 -2.15
C GLY A 686 -4.64 -28.59 -2.61
N THR A 687 -3.51 -28.63 -1.92
CA THR A 687 -2.33 -27.80 -2.25
C THR A 687 -1.79 -28.09 -3.65
N SER A 688 -1.83 -29.34 -4.12
CA SER A 688 -1.44 -29.68 -5.50
C SER A 688 -2.36 -29.01 -6.54
N SER A 689 -3.68 -28.99 -6.29
CA SER A 689 -4.65 -28.26 -7.12
C SER A 689 -4.41 -26.74 -7.11
N GLU A 690 -4.08 -26.17 -5.95
CA GLU A 690 -3.75 -24.75 -5.80
C GLU A 690 -2.46 -24.37 -6.54
N ILE A 691 -1.42 -25.21 -6.48
CA ILE A 691 -0.17 -25.03 -7.24
C ILE A 691 -0.46 -25.08 -8.75
N ALA A 692 -1.23 -26.06 -9.23
CA ALA A 692 -1.58 -26.16 -10.65
C ALA A 692 -2.36 -24.92 -11.16
N GLN A 693 -3.31 -24.42 -10.36
CA GLN A 693 -4.08 -23.21 -10.68
C GLN A 693 -3.21 -21.93 -10.66
N SER A 694 -2.33 -21.80 -9.67
CA SER A 694 -1.40 -20.68 -9.52
C SER A 694 -0.39 -20.64 -10.66
N ALA A 695 0.18 -21.80 -11.02
CA ALA A 695 1.07 -21.94 -12.15
C ALA A 695 0.37 -21.62 -13.48
N ALA A 696 -0.88 -22.06 -13.67
CA ALA A 696 -1.67 -21.67 -14.84
C ALA A 696 -1.95 -20.15 -14.90
N LEU A 697 -2.04 -19.45 -13.76
CA LEU A 697 -2.14 -17.99 -13.71
C LEU A 697 -0.81 -17.30 -14.08
N VAL A 698 0.32 -17.81 -13.56
CA VAL A 698 1.66 -17.31 -13.91
C VAL A 698 1.93 -17.48 -15.41
N ALA A 699 1.57 -18.62 -16.01
CA ALA A 699 1.71 -18.84 -17.45
C ALA A 699 0.94 -17.80 -18.28
N ARG A 700 -0.32 -17.49 -17.92
CA ARG A 700 -1.11 -16.44 -18.59
C ARG A 700 -0.55 -15.03 -18.38
N SER A 701 0.00 -14.74 -17.20
CA SER A 701 0.66 -13.45 -16.92
C SER A 701 1.92 -13.26 -17.76
N ALA A 702 2.68 -14.34 -17.96
CA ALA A 702 3.83 -14.36 -18.85
C ALA A 702 3.43 -14.20 -20.34
N GLU A 703 2.37 -14.89 -20.80
CA GLU A 703 1.79 -14.68 -22.15
C GLU A 703 1.35 -13.22 -22.36
N GLN A 704 0.71 -12.60 -21.36
CA GLN A 704 0.36 -11.18 -21.39
C GLN A 704 1.60 -10.27 -21.45
N SER A 705 2.65 -10.60 -20.70
CA SER A 705 3.93 -9.87 -20.70
C SER A 705 4.62 -9.95 -22.06
N GLN A 706 4.59 -11.12 -22.71
CA GLN A 706 5.11 -11.31 -24.07
C GLN A 706 4.29 -10.50 -25.10
N SER A 707 2.96 -10.47 -24.98
CA SER A 707 2.10 -9.62 -25.82
C SER A 707 2.39 -8.12 -25.62
N GLY A 708 2.59 -7.68 -24.38
CA GLY A 708 2.94 -6.30 -24.07
C GLY A 708 4.32 -5.89 -24.60
N ALA A 709 5.29 -6.80 -24.56
CA ALA A 709 6.63 -6.56 -25.12
C ALA A 709 6.59 -6.39 -26.65
N LEU A 710 5.74 -7.15 -27.34
CA LEU A 710 5.46 -6.99 -28.78
C LEU A 710 4.77 -5.65 -29.11
N GLU A 711 3.79 -5.22 -28.30
CA GLU A 711 3.17 -3.88 -28.44
C GLU A 711 4.19 -2.76 -28.25
N VAL A 712 5.08 -2.88 -27.24
CA VAL A 712 6.19 -1.94 -27.02
C VAL A 712 7.17 -1.95 -28.19
N ARG A 713 7.47 -3.11 -28.80
CA ARG A 713 8.32 -3.17 -30.01
C ARG A 713 7.67 -2.44 -31.19
N GLY A 714 6.37 -2.60 -31.40
CA GLY A 714 5.64 -1.82 -32.43
C GLY A 714 5.71 -0.30 -32.20
N ALA A 715 5.55 0.15 -30.95
CA ALA A 715 5.71 1.56 -30.60
C ALA A 715 7.16 2.07 -30.74
N VAL A 716 8.16 1.19 -30.58
CA VAL A 716 9.59 1.47 -30.82
C VAL A 716 9.89 1.61 -32.31
N ASP A 717 9.27 0.79 -33.16
CA ASP A 717 9.38 0.91 -34.63
C ASP A 717 8.77 2.25 -35.10
N GLU A 718 7.56 2.60 -34.63
CA GLU A 718 6.93 3.91 -34.91
C GLU A 718 7.80 5.09 -34.43
N LEU A 719 8.36 5.02 -33.22
CA LEU A 719 9.25 6.05 -32.68
C LEU A 719 10.54 6.17 -33.51
N THR A 720 11.03 5.07 -34.08
CA THR A 720 12.20 5.05 -34.95
C THR A 720 11.88 5.72 -36.29
N GLU A 721 10.77 5.37 -36.94
CA GLU A 721 10.31 6.03 -38.19
C GLU A 721 10.14 7.55 -37.99
N VAL A 722 9.48 7.97 -36.89
CA VAL A 722 9.30 9.40 -36.55
C VAL A 722 10.64 10.09 -36.30
N SER A 723 11.60 9.41 -35.66
CA SER A 723 12.94 9.95 -35.40
C SER A 723 13.77 10.11 -36.69
N GLU A 724 13.69 9.15 -37.61
CA GLU A 724 14.33 9.23 -38.93
C GLU A 724 13.70 10.29 -39.83
N ALA A 725 12.36 10.37 -39.87
CA ALA A 725 11.64 11.40 -40.62
C ALA A 725 12.00 12.81 -40.12
N LEU A 726 12.08 13.01 -38.80
CA LEU A 726 12.53 14.26 -38.19
C LEU A 726 14.02 14.54 -38.49
N HIS A 727 14.87 13.52 -38.53
CA HIS A 727 16.28 13.67 -38.92
C HIS A 727 16.39 14.15 -40.39
N GLY A 728 15.65 13.54 -41.31
CA GLY A 728 15.65 13.87 -42.73
C GLY A 728 15.13 15.28 -43.04
N GLU A 729 14.05 15.73 -42.39
CA GLU A 729 13.57 17.11 -42.52
C GLU A 729 14.57 18.13 -41.95
N VAL A 730 15.36 17.78 -40.93
CA VAL A 730 16.43 18.63 -40.40
C VAL A 730 17.66 18.66 -41.33
N GLU A 731 18.05 17.53 -41.92
CA GLU A 731 19.13 17.49 -42.95
C GLU A 731 18.77 18.22 -44.24
N GLY A 732 17.47 18.37 -44.54
CA GLY A 732 16.97 19.22 -45.61
C GLY A 732 17.38 20.71 -45.48
N PHE A 733 17.91 21.15 -44.33
CA PHE A 733 18.45 22.50 -44.13
C PHE A 733 19.98 22.53 -44.25
N LEU A 734 20.49 23.37 -45.14
CA LEU A 734 21.92 23.66 -45.24
C LEU A 734 22.33 24.57 -44.08
N LEU A 735 22.63 23.99 -42.91
CA LEU A 735 23.01 24.74 -41.70
C LEU A 735 24.32 25.54 -41.85
N GLY A 736 25.17 25.14 -42.80
CA GLY A 736 26.48 25.72 -43.07
C GLY A 736 27.60 24.98 -42.35
N VAL A 737 28.66 24.64 -43.08
CA VAL A 737 29.83 23.93 -42.51
C VAL A 737 30.56 24.85 -41.54
N GLU A 738 30.85 24.34 -40.35
CA GLU A 738 31.65 25.02 -39.34
C GLU A 738 33.11 25.09 -39.79
N ALA A 739 33.53 26.28 -40.22
CA ALA A 739 34.80 26.47 -40.91
C ALA A 739 35.98 26.55 -39.93
N VAL A 740 36.70 25.43 -39.80
CA VAL A 740 38.16 25.35 -39.59
C VAL A 740 38.71 26.22 -38.45
N LEU A 741 38.90 25.60 -37.28
CA LEU A 741 39.91 26.06 -36.32
C LEU A 741 41.30 26.05 -37.01
N PRO A 742 42.14 27.08 -36.81
CA PRO A 742 43.36 27.26 -37.58
C PRO A 742 44.43 26.21 -37.24
N ARG A 743 44.77 25.36 -38.22
CA ARG A 743 46.07 24.67 -38.27
C ARG A 743 47.09 25.56 -38.98
N SER A 744 48.13 26.01 -38.27
CA SER A 744 49.52 26.09 -38.77
C SER A 744 50.40 26.98 -37.88
N GLU A 745 51.26 26.36 -37.08
CA GLU A 745 52.68 26.72 -37.10
C GLU A 745 53.48 25.40 -37.19
N ALA A 746 54.69 25.43 -37.77
CA ALA A 746 55.31 24.24 -38.36
C ALA A 746 56.54 23.71 -37.60
N ALA A 747 56.86 22.44 -37.82
CA ALA A 747 58.11 21.78 -37.39
C ALA A 747 59.31 22.17 -38.29
N PRO A 748 60.54 21.63 -38.10
CA PRO A 748 60.92 20.22 -38.35
C PRO A 748 61.80 19.67 -37.18
N GLU A 749 62.59 18.58 -37.21
CA GLU A 749 63.13 17.63 -38.21
C GLU A 749 63.16 16.18 -37.64
N SER A 750 63.44 15.15 -38.47
CA SER A 750 63.91 13.77 -38.12
C SER A 750 63.02 12.85 -37.24
N ASP A 751 62.80 11.54 -37.51
CA ASP A 751 63.20 10.60 -38.58
C ASP A 751 62.05 9.58 -38.83
N SER A 752 61.77 9.08 -40.05
CA SER A 752 62.26 7.81 -40.67
C SER A 752 61.89 6.52 -39.88
N GLU A 753 61.33 5.44 -40.43
CA GLU A 753 61.31 4.88 -41.81
C GLU A 753 60.17 3.83 -42.01
N ALA A 754 59.92 3.35 -43.26
CA ALA A 754 59.12 2.16 -43.71
C ALA A 754 57.59 2.10 -43.37
N GLU A 755 56.63 1.81 -44.27
CA GLU A 755 56.35 0.68 -45.21
C GLU A 755 55.85 -0.63 -44.55
N ALA A 756 54.89 -1.43 -45.08
CA ALA A 756 53.77 -1.20 -46.03
C ALA A 756 52.83 -2.44 -46.13
N GLU A 757 51.52 -2.29 -45.87
CA GLU A 757 50.41 -3.27 -46.11
C GLU A 757 50.62 -4.74 -45.60
N PRO A 758 49.81 -5.76 -45.97
CA PRO A 758 48.58 -6.08 -45.22
C PRO A 758 48.44 -7.55 -44.76
N ALA A 759 47.46 -7.81 -43.88
CA ALA A 759 46.82 -9.12 -43.64
C ALA A 759 45.33 -8.84 -43.34
N GLU A 760 44.35 -9.48 -43.99
CA GLU A 760 44.01 -10.91 -44.04
C GLU A 760 43.62 -11.48 -42.66
N ALA A 761 42.48 -12.19 -42.65
CA ALA A 761 41.85 -12.77 -41.47
C ALA A 761 41.48 -14.23 -41.77
N GLU A 762 41.70 -15.11 -40.80
CA GLU A 762 41.27 -16.52 -40.64
C GLU A 762 41.93 -17.02 -39.32
N PRO A 763 41.53 -18.15 -38.69
CA PRO A 763 40.63 -18.06 -37.53
C PRO A 763 41.28 -18.48 -36.20
N ALA A 764 40.48 -18.51 -35.12
CA ALA A 764 40.78 -19.24 -33.89
C ALA A 764 39.76 -20.37 -33.70
N GLU A 765 40.25 -21.59 -33.46
CA GLU A 765 39.46 -22.83 -33.51
C GLU A 765 38.76 -23.18 -32.18
N VAL A 766 37.89 -24.18 -32.24
CA VAL A 766 37.16 -24.82 -31.13
C VAL A 766 37.69 -26.26 -30.97
N GLU A 767 37.27 -26.98 -29.92
CA GLU A 767 37.44 -28.45 -29.70
C GLU A 767 38.83 -28.92 -29.20
N ASP A 768 38.99 -30.00 -28.41
CA ASP A 768 38.07 -30.75 -27.51
C ASP A 768 38.89 -31.71 -26.57
N ALA A 769 38.20 -32.32 -25.58
CA ALA A 769 38.46 -33.61 -24.92
C ALA A 769 39.56 -33.78 -23.84
N GLY A 770 39.31 -34.67 -22.87
CA GLY A 770 40.36 -35.12 -21.93
C GLY A 770 40.13 -36.33 -21.01
N ALA A 771 39.04 -36.39 -20.22
CA ALA A 771 38.58 -37.54 -19.40
C ALA A 771 39.46 -38.11 -18.25
N ALA A 772 38.81 -38.94 -17.40
CA ALA A 772 39.29 -39.78 -16.28
C ALA A 772 39.77 -39.07 -14.97
N GLY A 773 39.50 -39.57 -13.76
CA GLY A 773 38.82 -40.82 -13.35
C GLY A 773 38.23 -40.81 -11.92
N PRO A 774 37.67 -41.93 -11.38
CA PRO A 774 36.64 -41.90 -10.33
C PRO A 774 36.99 -42.54 -8.97
N ALA A 775 36.16 -42.28 -7.95
CA ALA A 775 35.93 -43.11 -6.75
C ALA A 775 34.47 -42.88 -6.28
N VAL A 776 33.52 -43.80 -6.45
CA VAL A 776 33.23 -45.03 -5.66
C VAL A 776 32.41 -44.75 -4.38
N VAL A 777 31.25 -45.39 -4.31
CA VAL A 777 30.37 -45.47 -3.13
C VAL A 777 30.59 -46.82 -2.43
N HIS A 778 30.67 -46.83 -1.10
CA HIS A 778 30.13 -47.88 -0.24
C HIS A 778 30.02 -47.38 1.22
N ALA A 779 29.41 -48.19 2.10
CA ALA A 779 28.92 -47.79 3.41
C ALA A 779 29.71 -48.41 4.59
N ASP A 780 29.13 -48.27 5.78
CA ASP A 780 29.34 -49.03 7.03
C ASP A 780 30.51 -48.66 7.99
N ASP A 781 30.07 -48.10 9.12
CA ASP A 781 30.33 -48.57 10.50
C ASP A 781 31.47 -47.94 11.36
N ALA A 782 31.29 -48.10 12.69
CA ALA A 782 32.27 -48.01 13.79
C ALA A 782 32.86 -46.63 14.21
N ALA A 783 32.05 -45.85 14.93
CA ALA A 783 32.19 -45.55 16.37
C ALA A 783 33.49 -44.94 17.01
N ALA A 784 33.25 -44.33 18.19
CA ALA A 784 34.14 -44.06 19.35
C ALA A 784 35.06 -42.81 19.36
N ASP A 785 34.77 -41.96 20.36
CA ASP A 785 35.69 -41.22 21.28
C ASP A 785 36.71 -40.21 20.70
N ASP A 786 37.20 -39.19 21.42
CA ASP A 786 37.24 -38.97 22.89
C ASP A 786 37.09 -37.48 23.28
N HIS A 787 36.94 -37.20 24.58
CA HIS A 787 36.88 -35.87 25.20
C HIS A 787 38.26 -35.17 25.31
N ALA A 788 38.28 -33.83 25.22
CA ALA A 788 38.96 -32.88 26.14
C ALA A 788 38.86 -31.44 25.57
N LEU A 789 38.25 -30.44 26.21
CA LEU A 789 38.49 -29.80 27.53
C LEU A 789 39.65 -28.79 27.58
N SER A 790 39.32 -27.57 28.05
CA SER A 790 40.22 -26.61 28.73
C SER A 790 41.26 -25.88 27.85
N HIS A 791 41.80 -24.70 28.21
CA HIS A 791 41.31 -23.57 29.02
C HIS A 791 42.22 -22.34 28.80
N GLY A 792 41.70 -21.13 28.99
CA GLY A 792 42.42 -20.05 29.70
C GLY A 792 43.19 -18.99 28.89
N THR A 793 43.08 -17.75 29.40
CA THR A 793 44.15 -16.73 29.61
C THR A 793 45.11 -16.40 28.46
N GLY A 794 45.27 -15.15 27.99
CA GLY A 794 44.92 -13.84 28.57
C GLY A 794 46.11 -13.19 29.31
N GLY A 795 46.42 -11.92 29.02
CA GLY A 795 47.49 -11.17 29.69
C GLY A 795 48.10 -10.00 28.88
N ASP A 796 47.55 -8.80 29.11
CA ASP A 796 48.23 -7.52 29.45
C ASP A 796 49.27 -6.81 28.53
N GLY A 797 49.33 -5.47 28.69
CA GLY A 797 50.33 -4.54 28.10
C GLY A 797 49.71 -3.51 27.13
N GLU A 798 49.08 -2.41 27.59
CA GLU A 798 49.70 -1.15 28.08
C GLU A 798 50.62 -0.42 27.08
N ASP A 799 50.67 0.92 26.99
CA ASP A 799 49.75 2.03 27.34
C ASP A 799 50.38 3.29 26.70
N LEU A 800 49.61 4.21 26.10
CA LEU A 800 50.06 5.58 25.85
C LEU A 800 48.89 6.52 25.48
N ARG A 801 48.78 7.63 26.24
CA ARG A 801 47.71 8.63 26.14
C ARG A 801 47.97 9.70 25.08
N THR A 802 46.90 10.25 24.53
CA THR A 802 46.70 11.72 24.49
C THR A 802 45.21 12.02 24.33
N ASP A 803 44.70 12.92 25.16
CA ASP A 803 43.30 13.35 25.14
C ASP A 803 43.09 14.52 24.15
N ASP A 804 42.00 14.48 23.37
CA ASP A 804 41.09 15.62 23.24
C ASP A 804 39.68 15.12 22.87
N ALA A 805 38.67 16.00 22.95
CA ALA A 805 37.27 15.61 23.17
C ALA A 805 36.37 15.57 21.91
N THR A 806 35.12 15.16 22.16
CA THR A 806 33.93 15.12 21.28
C THR A 806 33.86 14.01 20.24
N ALA A 807 32.69 13.49 19.85
CA ALA A 807 31.42 13.25 20.56
C ALA A 807 30.48 12.45 19.62
N GLU A 808 29.68 11.55 20.18
CA GLU A 808 28.39 11.05 19.66
C GLU A 808 28.26 10.44 18.24
N LEU A 809 28.02 9.13 18.29
CA LEU A 809 26.92 8.39 17.66
C LEU A 809 27.03 7.79 16.23
N ASP A 810 26.72 6.48 16.26
CA ASP A 810 26.06 5.59 15.31
C ASP A 810 26.68 5.23 13.95
N ALA A 811 26.53 3.94 13.68
CA ALA A 811 26.85 3.20 12.46
C ALA A 811 25.67 2.25 12.17
N ALA A 812 25.75 1.45 11.09
CA ALA A 812 24.73 0.49 10.64
C ALA A 812 23.45 1.17 10.06
N ALA A 813 22.94 0.89 8.85
CA ALA A 813 23.18 -0.15 7.83
C ALA A 813 23.03 -1.61 8.33
N ASP A 814 22.19 -2.47 7.78
CA ASP A 814 21.66 -2.53 6.40
C ASP A 814 20.37 -3.40 6.36
N GLY A 815 19.73 -3.54 5.19
CA GLY A 815 18.51 -4.35 4.97
C GLY A 815 17.23 -3.49 4.93
N ALA A 816 16.51 -3.25 3.81
CA ALA A 816 16.26 -3.96 2.54
C ALA A 816 15.08 -4.95 2.56
N GLU A 817 14.45 -5.11 1.38
CA GLU A 817 13.31 -6.01 1.06
C GLU A 817 11.93 -5.58 1.65
N ASP A 818 10.79 -5.61 0.92
CA ASP A 818 10.60 -5.82 -0.53
C ASP A 818 9.31 -5.16 -1.12
N LEU A 819 9.05 -5.48 -2.40
CA LEU A 819 8.12 -4.94 -3.40
C LEU A 819 6.61 -4.84 -3.10
N LEU A 820 6.04 -3.80 -3.74
CA LEU A 820 4.79 -3.76 -4.51
C LEU A 820 3.87 -5.00 -4.54
N GLY A 821 2.58 -4.81 -4.23
CA GLY A 821 1.49 -5.74 -4.60
C GLY A 821 0.11 -5.08 -4.52
N ALA A 822 -0.77 -5.27 -5.51
CA ALA A 822 -2.09 -4.64 -5.56
C ALA A 822 -3.15 -5.47 -6.33
N GLY A 823 -4.39 -5.49 -5.83
CA GLY A 823 -5.60 -5.86 -6.58
C GLY A 823 -6.18 -7.27 -6.33
N GLY A 824 -7.48 -7.42 -6.61
CA GLY A 824 -8.30 -8.62 -6.34
C GLY A 824 -8.96 -8.54 -4.96
N ASP A 825 -10.24 -8.20 -4.76
CA ASP A 825 -11.52 -8.53 -5.45
C ASP A 825 -12.04 -9.95 -5.15
N GLY A 826 -13.31 -10.04 -4.75
CA GLY A 826 -13.97 -11.26 -4.26
C GLY A 826 -14.97 -11.01 -3.11
N GLY A 827 -16.28 -11.16 -3.41
CA GLY A 827 -17.36 -11.21 -2.40
C GLY A 827 -17.54 -12.63 -1.80
N PRO A 828 -18.68 -12.97 -1.15
CA PRO A 828 -20.03 -12.45 -1.43
C PRO A 828 -20.86 -12.04 -0.17
N GLU A 829 -22.17 -11.88 -0.37
CA GLU A 829 -23.21 -11.55 0.63
C GLU A 829 -23.41 -12.64 1.69
N PRO A 830 -24.15 -12.33 2.79
CA PRO A 830 -25.50 -12.94 2.88
C PRO A 830 -26.63 -11.94 3.18
N GLU A 831 -27.87 -12.44 3.04
CA GLU A 831 -29.13 -11.68 3.04
C GLU A 831 -29.75 -11.39 4.42
N ALA A 832 -30.75 -10.48 4.38
CA ALA A 832 -32.06 -10.56 5.06
C ALA A 832 -32.34 -9.75 6.35
N ALA A 833 -33.62 -9.37 6.48
CA ALA A 833 -34.31 -8.66 7.58
C ALA A 833 -33.93 -7.15 7.76
N GLU A 834 -34.83 -6.24 8.18
CA GLU A 834 -36.28 -6.37 8.43
C GLU A 834 -37.12 -5.10 8.09
N GLN A 835 -38.40 -5.10 8.50
CA GLN A 835 -39.53 -4.30 7.99
C GLN A 835 -39.66 -2.86 8.56
N ALA A 836 -40.21 -1.94 7.74
CA ALA A 836 -41.32 -1.00 8.08
C ALA A 836 -41.53 -0.01 6.89
N ASP A 837 -42.55 -0.16 6.04
CA ASP A 837 -43.96 0.30 6.16
C ASP A 837 -44.18 1.81 5.88
N GLY A 838 -45.26 2.15 5.15
CA GLY A 838 -45.54 3.50 4.64
C GLY A 838 -46.36 3.58 3.35
N ALA A 839 -47.66 3.24 3.42
CA ALA A 839 -48.58 3.12 2.27
C ALA A 839 -48.75 4.36 1.36
N GLY A 840 -49.02 4.16 0.05
CA GLY A 840 -49.23 5.26 -0.90
C GLY A 840 -49.79 4.95 -2.32
N ALA A 841 -51.03 4.44 -2.40
CA ALA A 841 -51.98 4.52 -3.55
C ALA A 841 -51.54 4.41 -5.04
N GLY A 842 -52.17 3.49 -5.80
CA GLY A 842 -52.33 3.59 -7.27
C GLY A 842 -53.51 4.52 -7.69
N PRO A 843 -54.04 4.47 -8.94
CA PRO A 843 -53.86 3.44 -10.00
C PRO A 843 -53.70 4.00 -11.44
N GLY A 844 -53.73 3.11 -12.45
CA GLY A 844 -54.10 3.42 -13.86
C GLY A 844 -52.92 3.46 -14.85
N THR A 845 -52.66 2.44 -15.69
CA THR A 845 -53.40 1.89 -16.87
C THR A 845 -53.34 2.70 -18.17
N SER A 846 -52.90 2.01 -19.24
CA SER A 846 -53.43 2.03 -20.62
C SER A 846 -52.56 2.63 -21.75
N GLN A 847 -52.72 1.99 -22.93
CA GLN A 847 -52.35 2.41 -24.29
C GLN A 847 -50.84 2.56 -24.62
N ARG A 848 -50.26 1.95 -25.68
CA ARG A 848 -50.73 1.51 -27.02
C ARG A 848 -51.33 2.63 -27.89
N ASP A 849 -50.58 3.12 -28.87
CA ASP A 849 -50.74 2.70 -30.29
C ASP A 849 -49.73 3.41 -31.21
N ALA A 850 -49.75 3.06 -32.51
CA ALA A 850 -48.82 3.41 -33.61
C ALA A 850 -47.48 2.63 -33.60
N GLN A 851 -47.01 2.00 -34.70
CA GLN A 851 -47.52 2.01 -36.07
C GLN A 851 -47.27 0.69 -36.86
N ARG A 852 -48.24 0.37 -37.72
CA ARG A 852 -48.24 -0.58 -38.88
C ARG A 852 -47.18 -0.23 -39.95
N GLU A 853 -46.81 -1.01 -40.98
CA GLU A 853 -47.03 -2.39 -41.53
C GLU A 853 -46.01 -2.57 -42.71
N ALA A 854 -45.67 -3.72 -43.31
CA ALA A 854 -45.98 -5.16 -43.11
C ALA A 854 -44.62 -5.95 -43.02
N ALA A 855 -44.28 -7.12 -43.58
CA ALA A 855 -44.83 -8.18 -44.48
C ALA A 855 -44.17 -9.54 -44.04
N GLN A 856 -44.66 -10.77 -44.27
CA GLN A 856 -45.05 -11.53 -45.49
C GLN A 856 -43.91 -11.82 -46.50
N ASP A 857 -43.62 -13.06 -46.92
CA ASP A 857 -44.19 -14.39 -46.55
C ASP A 857 -43.28 -15.58 -46.98
N ALA A 858 -43.52 -16.80 -46.42
CA ALA A 858 -43.00 -18.14 -46.78
C ALA A 858 -41.46 -18.38 -46.79
N GLY A 859 -40.92 -19.60 -46.64
CA GLY A 859 -41.43 -20.95 -46.30
C GLY A 859 -40.20 -21.88 -46.15
N HIS A 860 -40.05 -22.75 -45.15
CA HIS A 860 -40.65 -24.10 -44.97
C HIS A 860 -40.43 -25.09 -46.14
N GLY A 861 -39.73 -26.19 -45.85
CA GLY A 861 -39.43 -27.31 -46.75
C GLY A 861 -37.92 -27.64 -46.82
N ALA A 862 -37.38 -28.86 -46.72
CA ALA A 862 -37.73 -30.20 -46.18
C ALA A 862 -36.94 -31.26 -47.00
N GLU A 863 -36.83 -32.49 -46.49
CA GLU A 863 -36.26 -33.68 -47.18
C GLU A 863 -34.72 -33.69 -47.38
N ARG A 864 -33.98 -34.82 -47.40
CA ARG A 864 -34.34 -36.26 -47.29
C ARG A 864 -33.16 -37.16 -46.86
N ASP A 865 -33.43 -38.44 -46.59
CA ASP A 865 -32.47 -39.49 -46.19
C ASP A 865 -31.49 -40.00 -47.28
N ALA A 866 -30.29 -40.40 -46.84
CA ALA A 866 -29.52 -41.59 -47.24
C ALA A 866 -28.52 -41.88 -46.10
N ARG A 867 -28.37 -43.07 -45.48
CA ARG A 867 -28.09 -44.45 -45.98
C ARG A 867 -26.83 -44.57 -46.83
N ASP A 868 -25.77 -45.20 -46.30
CA ASP A 868 -25.57 -46.66 -46.47
C ASP A 868 -24.62 -47.24 -45.38
N ASP A 869 -24.46 -48.57 -45.33
CA ASP A 869 -23.71 -49.34 -44.30
C ASP A 869 -22.28 -49.79 -44.73
N GLY A 870 -21.45 -50.24 -43.76
CA GLY A 870 -20.17 -50.99 -43.97
C GLY A 870 -19.04 -50.61 -42.98
N ALA A 871 -18.54 -51.50 -42.09
CA ALA A 871 -17.52 -52.54 -42.31
C ALA A 871 -16.07 -51.97 -42.37
N GLU A 872 -15.00 -52.52 -41.75
CA GLU A 872 -14.70 -53.79 -41.04
C GLU A 872 -13.53 -53.54 -40.02
N GLN A 873 -13.52 -54.14 -38.81
CA GLN A 873 -12.67 -55.25 -38.30
C GLN A 873 -11.12 -55.05 -38.18
N GLY A 874 -10.52 -55.64 -37.12
CA GLY A 874 -9.10 -55.55 -36.70
C GLY A 874 -8.97 -54.88 -35.31
N GLU A 875 -8.68 -55.50 -34.16
CA GLU A 875 -7.74 -56.61 -33.79
C GLU A 875 -6.26 -56.30 -34.10
N ASP A 876 -5.28 -56.53 -33.20
CA ASP A 876 -5.27 -56.81 -31.75
C ASP A 876 -3.81 -56.65 -31.22
N ARG A 877 -3.62 -56.45 -29.89
CA ARG A 877 -2.33 -56.56 -29.15
C ARG A 877 -1.20 -55.57 -29.52
N ASP A 878 -0.12 -55.40 -28.73
CA ASP A 878 0.33 -56.12 -27.52
C ASP A 878 1.04 -55.21 -26.47
N ARG A 879 1.21 -55.74 -25.25
CA ARG A 879 2.18 -55.28 -24.21
C ARG A 879 3.52 -56.03 -24.42
N PRO A 880 4.68 -55.73 -23.76
CA PRO A 880 4.83 -55.25 -22.37
C PRO A 880 6.05 -54.33 -22.05
N GLU A 881 6.24 -54.09 -20.74
CA GLU A 881 7.51 -53.94 -19.99
C GLU A 881 8.62 -52.99 -20.50
N ALA A 882 8.77 -51.86 -19.80
CA ALA A 882 9.95 -51.58 -18.97
C ALA A 882 9.53 -50.77 -17.73
#